data_AF-A0A1F9BRW7-F1
#
_entry.id   AF-A0A1F9BRW7-F1
#
_cell.length_a   1.000
_cell.length_b   1.000
_cell.length_c   1.000
_cell.angle_alpha   90.00
_cell.angle_beta   90.00
_cell.angle_gamma   90.00
#
_symmetry.space_group_name_H-M   'P 1'
#
loop_
_entity.id
_entity.type
_entity.pdbx_description
1 polymer ?
#
loop_
_entity_poly.entity_id
_entity_poly.type
_entity_poly.pdbx_seq_one_letter_code
_entity_poly.pdbx_strand_id
1 'polypeptide(L)'
;MKFKVFALLTIALMLFGFGQTARADLTLTGPTDLVTGFPTFYQDIPLVQLSLCDVLPADGLSPPCPSLTLTNPAGPVDAANIVEAFYYVAAADSALGGFDGPNGEILVITAQVLAAGAVAPDPAAVINEVTIRLDNLTIPGDYTVATPWGTFGPFTVPNPIPVGFRIDFRTSDDGITGVGEAPAFGGALGGPIQHFLGNGTGAAFPGHIGDGVTAAALIIPPGFPGPSSVTVSGAIDATTNLFLVEGKVAAFGLNVTLAGNGTGTVTSAPVGINCPGDCTEAYAPGTVVTLTATPTVGIFTTWTGCTPVPGVPTQCTATMNAATNVTATFSAASIAVAPLTGAFGDVNLGSVEMMNFTVTNNSVVNVLMGTAAVAGTLTTDFTKGTDTCSGQTLLPAGTCIIQVRFLPTAAAAMAGTLTIPSNAPGAAPVIPLSGTGTNAQVFGDILPTSPFENHINSLSNNGIALGCTVNQFCPQNLVTRGQMSAFIIRADEGEPATTIITVPMSGAQEIPVVTTAATGTASMTVNLTTGVLGGSISFSNLTAGGITLAHIHEAALGVNGPPIVDFTGGFTPGQTTGTVTISGTLTPAQITTLIARGLYFNIHSVAFPNGEIRGQIEPRFTDVPFNDTFFRHIERMAIRGITLGIGGNLYGPVNNVTRAEMASFIVRAVDGADATTCLGTVFTDVPVGAPHCANIERLRTLNVTLGCGTNLYCPADSVPREQMAAFIARAFLGIP
;
A
#
# COMPACT_ATOMS: atom_id res chain seq x y z
N MET A 1 0.95 -30.15 4.73
CA MET A 1 -0.05 -30.11 3.63
C MET A 1 -0.56 -28.67 3.58
N LYS A 2 -0.24 -27.87 2.56
CA LYS A 2 -0.79 -27.79 1.18
C LYS A 2 -2.06 -26.91 1.09
N PHE A 3 -1.97 -25.83 0.30
CA PHE A 3 -3.03 -24.90 -0.17
C PHE A 3 -3.74 -24.05 0.92
N LYS A 4 -3.86 -22.71 0.83
CA LYS A 4 -3.92 -21.80 -0.34
C LYS A 4 -3.27 -20.43 -0.03
N VAL A 5 -2.59 -19.85 -1.03
CA VAL A 5 -2.30 -18.41 -1.12
C VAL A 5 -2.83 -17.94 -2.46
N PHE A 6 -3.69 -16.92 -2.47
CA PHE A 6 -4.16 -16.20 -3.65
C PHE A 6 -4.54 -14.77 -3.24
N ALA A 7 -4.53 -13.83 -4.18
CA ALA A 7 -4.76 -12.39 -4.01
C ALA A 7 -3.61 -11.60 -3.34
N LEU A 8 -2.48 -11.45 -4.05
CA LEU A 8 -1.58 -10.28 -3.97
C LEU A 8 -0.61 -10.24 -5.17
N LEU A 9 -1.13 -10.05 -6.39
CA LEU A 9 -0.32 -9.56 -7.51
C LEU A 9 -1.18 -8.78 -8.52
N THR A 10 -1.69 -7.65 -8.05
CA THR A 10 -2.17 -6.55 -8.89
C THR A 10 -1.85 -5.28 -8.11
N ILE A 11 -1.40 -4.21 -8.78
CA ILE A 11 -0.73 -3.03 -8.18
C ILE A 11 0.75 -3.29 -7.80
N ALA A 12 1.58 -3.52 -8.82
CA ALA A 12 3.04 -3.33 -8.75
C ALA A 12 3.65 -3.08 -10.16
N LEU A 13 2.94 -2.39 -11.06
CA LEU A 13 3.44 -2.09 -12.41
C LEU A 13 2.93 -0.76 -12.99
N MET A 14 2.92 0.29 -12.17
CA MET A 14 2.93 1.69 -12.62
C MET A 14 3.86 2.49 -11.71
N LEU A 15 4.54 3.49 -12.27
CA LEU A 15 5.50 4.40 -11.61
C LEU A 15 6.86 3.76 -11.24
N PHE A 16 7.78 3.68 -12.21
CA PHE A 16 8.84 4.69 -12.37
C PHE A 16 9.65 4.40 -13.64
N GLY A 17 9.82 5.41 -14.50
CA GLY A 17 10.66 5.31 -15.67
C GLY A 17 12.09 5.77 -15.37
N PHE A 18 13.06 4.90 -15.61
CA PHE A 18 14.40 5.29 -16.02
C PHE A 18 14.80 4.40 -17.19
N GLY A 19 14.92 4.99 -18.38
CA GLY A 19 15.55 4.31 -19.50
C GLY A 19 17.06 4.37 -19.32
N GLN A 20 17.75 3.24 -19.45
CA GLN A 20 19.09 3.18 -20.05
C GLN A 20 19.25 1.89 -20.84
N THR A 21 20.06 1.98 -21.89
CA THR A 21 20.41 0.93 -22.83
C THR A 21 21.25 -0.18 -22.20
N ALA A 22 20.92 -1.44 -22.51
CA ALA A 22 21.88 -2.54 -22.50
C ALA A 22 21.51 -3.56 -23.59
N ARG A 23 22.52 -4.03 -24.35
CA ARG A 23 22.40 -5.24 -25.16
C ARG A 23 22.44 -6.48 -24.27
N ALA A 24 21.76 -7.54 -24.68
CA ALA A 24 22.16 -8.91 -24.38
C ALA A 24 21.72 -9.81 -25.54
N ASP A 25 22.66 -10.52 -26.15
CA ASP A 25 22.37 -11.59 -27.11
C ASP A 25 21.83 -12.82 -26.38
N LEU A 26 20.87 -13.56 -26.98
CA LEU A 26 20.64 -14.95 -26.59
C LEU A 26 20.23 -15.81 -27.78
N THR A 27 21.09 -16.76 -28.11
CA THR A 27 20.91 -17.78 -29.14
C THR A 27 20.01 -18.91 -28.62
N LEU A 28 19.13 -19.47 -29.46
CA LEU A 28 18.52 -20.77 -29.23
C LEU A 28 18.74 -21.69 -30.43
N THR A 29 19.28 -22.87 -30.15
CA THR A 29 19.56 -23.96 -31.09
C THR A 29 18.73 -25.19 -30.75
N GLY A 30 18.25 -25.91 -31.77
CA GLY A 30 17.74 -27.28 -31.64
C GLY A 30 16.25 -27.45 -31.97
N PRO A 31 15.87 -28.48 -32.75
CA PRO A 31 14.47 -28.79 -33.05
C PRO A 31 13.91 -29.92 -32.17
N THR A 32 12.63 -29.83 -31.76
CA THR A 32 11.79 -30.99 -31.39
C THR A 32 10.30 -30.70 -31.61
N ASP A 33 9.59 -31.74 -32.00
CA ASP A 33 8.15 -31.81 -32.32
C ASP A 33 7.39 -32.61 -31.22
N LEU A 34 6.06 -32.73 -31.38
CA LEU A 34 5.12 -33.71 -30.83
C LEU A 34 4.20 -33.36 -29.62
N VAL A 35 2.95 -33.00 -29.97
CA VAL A 35 1.70 -33.81 -29.79
C VAL A 35 1.08 -34.02 -28.38
N THR A 36 -0.23 -33.71 -28.29
CA THR A 36 -1.31 -34.13 -27.33
C THR A 36 -1.37 -33.61 -25.88
N GLY A 37 -2.59 -33.22 -25.43
CA GLY A 37 -2.92 -33.05 -23.99
C GLY A 37 -4.18 -32.23 -23.61
N PHE A 38 -5.40 -32.70 -23.92
CA PHE A 38 -6.68 -32.23 -23.32
C PHE A 38 -6.84 -32.75 -21.85
N PRO A 39 -7.80 -32.32 -20.97
CA PRO A 39 -9.16 -31.80 -21.26
C PRO A 39 -9.73 -30.66 -20.35
N THR A 40 -11.05 -30.47 -20.46
CA THR A 40 -11.98 -29.36 -20.11
C THR A 40 -12.63 -29.40 -18.71
N PHE A 41 -13.42 -28.36 -18.32
CA PHE A 41 -14.75 -28.51 -17.65
C PHE A 41 -15.62 -27.20 -17.58
N TYR A 42 -16.83 -27.23 -18.20
CA TYR A 42 -18.13 -26.53 -17.94
C TYR A 42 -18.27 -24.97 -18.01
N GLN A 43 -19.08 -24.40 -18.94
CA GLN A 43 -20.55 -24.08 -18.95
C GLN A 43 -20.94 -22.75 -18.24
N ASP A 44 -21.86 -21.88 -18.70
CA ASP A 44 -22.61 -21.73 -19.97
C ASP A 44 -23.09 -20.26 -20.17
N ILE A 45 -23.11 -19.79 -21.43
CA ILE A 45 -23.81 -18.68 -22.17
C ILE A 45 -24.93 -17.83 -21.47
N PRO A 46 -25.36 -16.62 -21.98
CA PRO A 46 -24.84 -15.75 -23.07
C PRO A 46 -24.81 -14.21 -22.78
N LEU A 47 -24.07 -13.42 -23.58
CA LEU A 47 -24.55 -12.17 -24.26
C LEU A 47 -23.43 -11.42 -25.03
N VAL A 48 -23.71 -11.10 -26.31
CA VAL A 48 -23.02 -10.15 -27.23
C VAL A 48 -21.57 -10.47 -27.65
N GLN A 49 -21.38 -10.81 -28.94
CA GLN A 49 -20.08 -10.80 -29.62
C GLN A 49 -19.84 -9.47 -30.37
N LEU A 50 -18.59 -9.00 -30.32
CA LEU A 50 -17.96 -8.17 -31.36
C LEU A 50 -16.67 -8.90 -31.76
N SER A 51 -16.50 -9.22 -33.04
CA SER A 51 -15.30 -9.90 -33.56
C SER A 51 -14.53 -8.99 -34.52
N LEU A 52 -13.27 -8.72 -34.18
CA LEU A 52 -12.22 -8.54 -35.19
C LEU A 52 -11.68 -9.92 -35.55
N CYS A 53 -11.40 -10.16 -36.83
CA CYS A 53 -10.92 -11.44 -37.32
C CYS A 53 -9.46 -11.65 -36.94
N ASP A 54 -9.14 -12.76 -36.26
CA ASP A 54 -7.83 -13.39 -36.36
C ASP A 54 -7.87 -14.87 -35.91
N VAL A 55 -7.05 -15.68 -36.59
CA VAL A 55 -6.75 -17.12 -36.36
C VAL A 55 -7.89 -18.15 -36.49
N LEU A 56 -7.84 -18.93 -37.58
CA LEU A 56 -8.29 -20.33 -37.62
C LEU A 56 -7.12 -21.23 -38.03
N PRO A 57 -6.82 -22.32 -37.30
CA PRO A 57 -5.83 -23.32 -37.71
C PRO A 57 -6.45 -24.54 -38.42
N ALA A 58 -5.80 -24.97 -39.50
CA ALA A 58 -5.62 -26.37 -39.91
C ALA A 58 -6.80 -27.23 -40.45
N ASP A 59 -8.00 -26.71 -40.78
CA ASP A 59 -9.04 -27.51 -41.48
C ASP A 59 -9.77 -26.83 -42.68
N GLY A 60 -9.03 -26.03 -43.44
CA GLY A 60 -9.00 -26.13 -44.92
C GLY A 60 -10.25 -25.85 -45.79
N LEU A 61 -11.41 -25.45 -45.25
CA LEU A 61 -12.64 -25.28 -46.03
C LEU A 61 -13.46 -24.00 -45.73
N SER A 62 -12.85 -22.82 -45.89
CA SER A 62 -13.52 -21.54 -46.26
C SER A 62 -12.51 -20.42 -46.58
N PRO A 63 -12.86 -19.37 -47.36
CA PRO A 63 -11.90 -18.60 -48.15
C PRO A 63 -11.07 -17.54 -47.38
N PRO A 64 -9.87 -17.19 -47.90
CA PRO A 64 -8.88 -16.34 -47.21
C PRO A 64 -9.11 -14.82 -47.34
N CYS A 65 -8.38 -14.07 -46.51
CA CYS A 65 -8.19 -12.62 -46.67
C CYS A 65 -7.55 -12.31 -48.04
N PRO A 66 -7.90 -11.18 -48.69
CA PRO A 66 -7.66 -10.99 -50.12
C PRO A 66 -6.18 -10.80 -50.48
N SER A 67 -5.68 -11.71 -51.33
CA SER A 67 -4.42 -11.59 -52.06
C SER A 67 -4.60 -10.82 -53.38
N LEU A 68 -3.52 -10.18 -53.85
CA LEU A 68 -3.48 -9.52 -55.16
C LEU A 68 -3.65 -10.55 -56.29
N THR A 69 -4.69 -10.39 -57.10
CA THR A 69 -5.03 -11.34 -58.18
C THR A 69 -5.21 -10.61 -59.51
N LEU A 70 -4.48 -11.02 -60.55
CA LEU A 70 -4.70 -10.61 -61.93
C LEU A 70 -5.62 -11.64 -62.61
N THR A 71 -6.76 -11.20 -63.13
CA THR A 71 -7.71 -12.06 -63.87
C THR A 71 -8.04 -11.47 -65.23
N ASN A 72 -7.67 -12.19 -66.31
CA ASN A 72 -8.18 -11.93 -67.66
C ASN A 72 -9.53 -12.65 -67.83
N PRO A 73 -10.64 -11.96 -68.15
CA PRO A 73 -11.95 -12.61 -68.29
C PRO A 73 -12.11 -13.56 -69.50
N ALA A 74 -11.18 -13.57 -70.46
CA ALA A 74 -11.39 -14.17 -71.78
C ALA A 74 -10.94 -15.64 -71.97
N GLY A 75 -10.41 -16.30 -70.94
CA GLY A 75 -9.98 -17.71 -71.01
C GLY A 75 -8.46 -17.93 -71.11
N PRO A 76 -8.00 -19.20 -71.16
CA PRO A 76 -6.60 -19.56 -70.96
C PRO A 76 -5.71 -19.18 -72.15
N VAL A 77 -4.50 -18.68 -71.85
CA VAL A 77 -3.48 -18.31 -72.84
C VAL A 77 -2.37 -19.36 -72.85
N ASP A 78 -1.90 -19.70 -74.04
CA ASP A 78 -1.05 -20.87 -74.34
C ASP A 78 0.39 -20.76 -73.80
N ALA A 79 0.95 -21.89 -73.35
CA ALA A 79 2.18 -21.99 -72.57
C ALA A 79 3.47 -22.09 -73.43
N ALA A 80 3.56 -21.26 -74.47
CA ALA A 80 4.50 -21.48 -75.58
C ALA A 80 5.71 -20.52 -75.68
N ASN A 81 5.89 -19.55 -74.77
CA ASN A 81 6.98 -18.56 -74.85
C ASN A 81 7.54 -18.13 -73.47
N ILE A 82 8.11 -19.07 -72.71
CA ILE A 82 9.06 -18.74 -71.63
C ILE A 82 10.42 -19.32 -72.01
N VAL A 83 11.33 -18.43 -72.41
CA VAL A 83 12.74 -18.75 -72.65
C VAL A 83 13.51 -18.44 -71.37
N GLU A 84 14.11 -19.44 -70.75
CA GLU A 84 15.15 -19.22 -69.74
C GLU A 84 16.34 -18.47 -70.39
N ALA A 85 16.81 -17.37 -69.79
CA ALA A 85 18.12 -17.39 -69.14
C ALA A 85 18.64 -16.04 -68.57
N PHE A 86 18.91 -16.06 -67.27
CA PHE A 86 20.12 -15.59 -66.58
C PHE A 86 20.72 -14.16 -66.79
N TYR A 87 20.47 -13.31 -65.78
CA TYR A 87 21.35 -12.33 -65.08
C TYR A 87 22.23 -11.28 -65.79
N TYR A 88 22.40 -10.14 -65.10
CA TYR A 88 23.75 -9.74 -64.66
C TYR A 88 23.78 -9.26 -63.20
N VAL A 89 24.56 -9.97 -62.38
CA VAL A 89 25.14 -9.46 -61.13
C VAL A 89 26.35 -8.60 -61.49
N ALA A 90 26.61 -7.51 -60.77
CA ALA A 90 27.82 -6.71 -60.96
C ALA A 90 29.08 -7.35 -60.33
N ALA A 91 29.45 -8.56 -60.78
CA ALA A 91 30.81 -9.14 -60.79
C ALA A 91 30.77 -10.61 -61.25
N ALA A 92 31.82 -11.08 -61.94
CA ALA A 92 32.08 -12.48 -62.27
C ALA A 92 32.21 -13.35 -60.99
N ASP A 93 32.09 -14.69 -61.00
CA ASP A 93 32.40 -15.66 -62.07
C ASP A 93 31.47 -16.91 -62.01
N SER A 94 31.56 -17.70 -63.07
CA SER A 94 30.81 -18.91 -63.43
C SER A 94 30.95 -20.13 -62.50
N ALA A 95 29.92 -20.99 -62.47
CA ALA A 95 30.00 -22.43 -62.82
C ALA A 95 28.68 -23.20 -62.57
N LEU A 96 28.13 -23.84 -63.63
CA LEU A 96 27.40 -25.14 -63.66
C LEU A 96 26.25 -25.39 -62.65
N GLY A 97 25.04 -25.88 -62.99
CA GLY A 97 24.40 -26.38 -64.22
C GLY A 97 23.03 -26.99 -63.83
N GLY A 98 22.01 -26.95 -64.70
CA GLY A 98 20.61 -27.25 -64.32
C GLY A 98 20.16 -28.72 -64.37
N PHE A 99 18.87 -28.99 -64.10
CA PHE A 99 17.96 -29.84 -64.91
C PHE A 99 16.50 -29.95 -64.36
N ASP A 100 15.53 -29.68 -65.25
CA ASP A 100 14.13 -30.18 -65.40
C ASP A 100 13.10 -30.26 -64.24
N GLY A 101 12.15 -29.29 -64.24
CA GLY A 101 10.68 -29.42 -64.45
C GLY A 101 9.77 -30.34 -63.58
N PRO A 102 8.44 -30.36 -63.81
CA PRO A 102 7.56 -29.37 -64.46
C PRO A 102 6.39 -28.89 -63.54
N ASN A 103 5.57 -27.94 -64.03
CA ASN A 103 4.24 -27.47 -63.56
C ASN A 103 4.17 -26.05 -62.95
N GLY A 104 3.69 -25.10 -63.76
CA GLY A 104 2.79 -24.03 -63.28
C GLY A 104 3.38 -22.94 -62.38
N GLU A 105 4.47 -22.28 -62.80
CA GLU A 105 5.03 -21.15 -62.05
C GLU A 105 4.15 -19.88 -62.15
N ILE A 106 3.90 -19.26 -61.00
CA ILE A 106 3.34 -17.92 -60.87
C ILE A 106 4.51 -16.92 -60.83
N LEU A 107 4.50 -15.91 -61.70
CA LEU A 107 5.50 -14.85 -61.68
C LEU A 107 5.30 -13.93 -60.45
N VAL A 108 6.02 -14.20 -59.37
CA VAL A 108 6.01 -13.37 -58.15
C VAL A 108 7.11 -12.30 -58.25
N ILE A 109 6.73 -11.09 -58.68
CA ILE A 109 7.65 -9.94 -58.64
C ILE A 109 7.79 -9.48 -57.18
N THR A 110 8.89 -9.88 -56.54
CA THR A 110 9.22 -9.47 -55.17
C THR A 110 10.25 -8.34 -55.20
N ALA A 111 9.82 -7.11 -54.88
CA ALA A 111 10.75 -6.00 -54.70
C ALA A 111 11.35 -6.04 -53.28
N GLN A 112 12.60 -6.49 -53.15
CA GLN A 112 13.38 -6.34 -51.92
C GLN A 112 14.45 -5.25 -52.11
N VAL A 113 14.46 -4.26 -51.23
CA VAL A 113 15.58 -3.32 -51.09
C VAL A 113 16.54 -3.87 -50.05
N LEU A 114 17.65 -4.43 -50.51
CA LEU A 114 18.77 -4.87 -49.67
C LEU A 114 19.89 -3.84 -49.72
N ALA A 115 20.09 -3.10 -48.63
CA ALA A 115 21.28 -2.29 -48.43
C ALA A 115 22.39 -3.14 -47.79
N ALA A 116 23.48 -3.38 -48.53
CA ALA A 116 24.65 -4.11 -48.05
C ALA A 116 25.91 -3.23 -48.10
N GLY A 117 26.63 -3.13 -46.99
CA GLY A 117 27.90 -2.39 -46.88
C GLY A 117 27.86 -1.31 -45.80
N ALA A 118 28.75 -1.40 -44.82
CA ALA A 118 28.68 -0.60 -43.60
C ALA A 118 29.37 0.77 -43.69
N VAL A 119 28.57 1.84 -43.83
CA VAL A 119 28.70 3.12 -43.11
C VAL A 119 27.27 3.56 -42.75
N ALA A 120 27.06 4.26 -41.63
CA ALA A 120 25.73 4.56 -41.11
C ALA A 120 24.82 5.25 -42.15
N PRO A 121 23.57 4.76 -42.36
CA PRO A 121 22.69 5.31 -43.36
C PRO A 121 22.07 6.64 -42.90
N ASP A 122 22.15 7.62 -43.79
CA ASP A 122 21.28 8.79 -43.85
C ASP A 122 19.80 8.35 -43.91
N PRO A 123 18.88 8.89 -43.08
CA PRO A 123 17.45 8.62 -43.21
C PRO A 123 16.82 9.11 -44.53
N ALA A 124 17.53 9.94 -45.31
CA ALA A 124 17.04 10.50 -46.58
C ALA A 124 17.03 9.53 -47.79
N ALA A 125 16.95 8.21 -47.55
CA ALA A 125 16.72 7.22 -48.59
C ALA A 125 15.21 6.99 -48.83
N VAL A 126 14.50 8.04 -49.26
CA VAL A 126 13.09 7.90 -49.71
C VAL A 126 13.09 7.34 -51.14
N ILE A 127 12.41 6.22 -51.35
CA ILE A 127 12.13 5.67 -52.67
C ILE A 127 11.08 6.57 -53.34
N ASN A 128 11.53 7.54 -54.11
CA ASN A 128 10.65 8.53 -54.75
C ASN A 128 9.93 8.03 -56.02
N GLU A 129 10.21 6.80 -56.49
CA GLU A 129 9.58 6.24 -57.68
C GLU A 129 9.56 4.69 -57.64
N VAL A 130 8.49 4.08 -58.14
CA VAL A 130 8.42 2.64 -58.46
C VAL A 130 8.09 2.51 -59.94
N THR A 131 9.11 2.29 -60.77
CA THR A 131 8.95 2.10 -62.21
C THR A 131 8.62 0.63 -62.51
N ILE A 132 7.39 0.32 -62.95
CA ILE A 132 7.05 -0.99 -63.50
C ILE A 132 7.22 -0.93 -65.02
N ARG A 133 8.19 -1.69 -65.57
CA ARG A 133 8.28 -1.94 -67.01
C ARG A 133 7.52 -3.19 -67.38
N LEU A 134 6.69 -3.09 -68.43
CA LEU A 134 6.08 -4.21 -69.13
C LEU A 134 6.62 -4.22 -70.56
N ASP A 135 7.83 -4.72 -70.73
CA ASP A 135 8.45 -4.86 -72.06
C ASP A 135 7.87 -6.11 -72.77
N ASN A 136 7.60 -6.00 -74.08
CA ASN A 136 7.13 -7.08 -74.97
C ASN A 136 5.74 -7.72 -74.73
N LEU A 137 4.85 -7.14 -73.93
CA LEU A 137 3.48 -7.64 -73.78
C LEU A 137 2.61 -7.30 -75.00
N THR A 138 2.28 -8.28 -75.85
CA THR A 138 1.43 -8.09 -77.04
C THR A 138 0.13 -8.89 -76.91
N ILE A 139 -0.82 -8.41 -76.11
CA ILE A 139 -2.12 -9.07 -75.88
C ILE A 139 -3.22 -7.98 -75.86
N PRO A 140 -4.24 -8.03 -76.72
CA PRO A 140 -5.33 -7.05 -76.71
C PRO A 140 -6.36 -7.36 -75.60
N GLY A 141 -6.75 -6.34 -74.84
CA GLY A 141 -7.78 -6.44 -73.81
C GLY A 141 -7.85 -5.20 -72.91
N ASP A 142 -8.92 -5.10 -72.12
CA ASP A 142 -9.03 -4.12 -71.03
C ASP A 142 -8.47 -4.73 -69.74
N TYR A 143 -7.65 -3.98 -69.00
CA TYR A 143 -7.03 -4.44 -67.76
C TYR A 143 -7.43 -3.58 -66.58
N THR A 144 -7.70 -4.22 -65.43
CA THR A 144 -7.96 -3.56 -64.15
C THR A 144 -6.89 -3.94 -63.14
N VAL A 145 -6.38 -2.95 -62.40
CA VAL A 145 -5.40 -3.15 -61.33
C VAL A 145 -6.05 -2.76 -60.01
N ALA A 146 -6.18 -3.75 -59.13
CA ALA A 146 -6.67 -3.56 -57.77
C ALA A 146 -5.49 -3.46 -56.80
N THR A 147 -5.59 -2.55 -55.84
CA THR A 147 -4.63 -2.43 -54.72
C THR A 147 -5.39 -2.47 -53.40
N PRO A 148 -4.73 -2.70 -52.25
CA PRO A 148 -5.39 -2.67 -50.93
C PRO A 148 -6.08 -1.33 -50.58
N TRP A 149 -5.78 -0.27 -51.34
CA TRP A 149 -6.32 1.08 -51.15
C TRP A 149 -7.37 1.48 -52.19
N GLY A 150 -7.71 0.60 -53.13
CA GLY A 150 -8.75 0.83 -54.13
C GLY A 150 -8.53 0.11 -55.46
N THR A 151 -9.62 -0.04 -56.21
CA THR A 151 -9.65 -0.57 -57.58
C THR A 151 -9.65 0.57 -58.57
N PHE A 152 -8.65 0.62 -59.46
CA PHE A 152 -8.61 1.60 -60.54
C PHE A 152 -9.31 1.04 -61.79
N GLY A 153 -10.14 1.87 -62.44
CA GLY A 153 -10.97 1.47 -63.57
C GLY A 153 -10.18 1.00 -64.79
N PRO A 154 -10.83 0.31 -65.75
CA PRO A 154 -10.15 -0.30 -66.88
C PRO A 154 -9.44 0.74 -67.73
N PHE A 155 -8.17 0.46 -68.07
CA PHE A 155 -7.47 1.19 -69.13
C PHE A 155 -7.31 0.27 -70.34
N THR A 156 -7.71 0.78 -71.51
CA THR A 156 -7.57 0.10 -72.79
C THR A 156 -6.22 0.48 -73.39
N VAL A 157 -5.42 -0.51 -73.82
CA VAL A 157 -4.17 -0.26 -74.56
C VAL A 157 -4.45 -0.39 -76.06
N PRO A 158 -4.42 0.69 -76.86
CA PRO A 158 -4.60 0.59 -78.31
C PRO A 158 -3.37 -0.04 -78.96
N ASN A 159 -3.59 -0.96 -79.90
CA ASN A 159 -2.54 -1.61 -80.70
C ASN A 159 -2.66 -1.10 -82.16
N PRO A 160 -1.57 -0.80 -82.92
CA PRO A 160 -0.17 -1.13 -82.67
C PRO A 160 0.85 0.05 -82.84
N ILE A 161 2.14 -0.32 -82.93
CA ILE A 161 3.37 0.41 -83.33
C ILE A 161 4.07 1.30 -82.25
N PRO A 162 5.41 1.55 -82.34
CA PRO A 162 6.31 1.04 -81.29
C PRO A 162 7.30 2.08 -80.70
N VAL A 163 8.21 1.58 -79.85
CA VAL A 163 9.45 2.23 -79.34
C VAL A 163 9.33 3.57 -78.59
N GLY A 164 9.46 3.48 -77.26
CA GLY A 164 10.28 4.38 -76.43
C GLY A 164 9.90 5.86 -76.32
N PHE A 165 9.52 6.30 -75.12
CA PHE A 165 9.53 7.72 -74.75
C PHE A 165 10.17 7.95 -73.39
N ARG A 166 10.77 9.14 -73.21
CA ARG A 166 11.53 9.56 -72.03
C ARG A 166 11.24 11.04 -71.78
N ILE A 167 10.98 11.43 -70.54
CA ILE A 167 10.70 12.81 -70.14
C ILE A 167 11.63 13.19 -68.98
N ASP A 168 12.39 14.29 -69.15
CA ASP A 168 13.13 14.97 -68.08
C ASP A 168 12.58 16.40 -67.97
N PHE A 169 12.45 16.96 -66.76
CA PHE A 169 12.26 18.39 -66.55
C PHE A 169 13.14 18.91 -65.38
N ARG A 170 13.75 20.08 -65.58
CA ARG A 170 14.48 20.85 -64.57
C ARG A 170 13.67 22.07 -64.13
N THR A 171 13.91 22.54 -62.93
CA THR A 171 13.39 23.82 -62.41
C THR A 171 14.10 25.02 -63.05
N SER A 172 13.38 26.15 -63.15
CA SER A 172 13.95 27.46 -63.48
C SER A 172 13.29 28.54 -62.62
N ASP A 173 14.08 29.23 -61.81
CA ASP A 173 13.74 30.57 -61.34
C ASP A 173 13.72 31.54 -62.54
N ASP A 174 12.84 32.54 -62.50
CA ASP A 174 13.18 33.96 -62.73
C ASP A 174 11.94 34.85 -62.60
N GLY A 175 12.11 36.06 -62.09
CA GLY A 175 11.05 37.08 -62.01
C GLY A 175 11.21 38.15 -63.07
N ILE A 176 10.15 38.93 -63.33
CA ILE A 176 10.24 40.27 -63.95
C ILE A 176 9.01 41.13 -63.60
N THR A 177 9.23 42.45 -63.59
CA THR A 177 8.32 43.53 -63.17
C THR A 177 7.44 44.10 -64.29
N GLY A 178 6.27 44.70 -63.97
CA GLY A 178 5.81 45.89 -64.73
C GLY A 178 4.31 46.21 -64.86
N VAL A 179 3.89 47.30 -64.18
CA VAL A 179 2.89 48.34 -64.57
C VAL A 179 1.43 47.99 -64.94
N GLY A 180 0.47 48.64 -64.25
CA GLY A 180 -0.93 48.83 -64.71
C GLY A 180 -1.97 49.06 -63.58
N GLU A 181 -2.26 50.31 -63.22
CA GLU A 181 -3.21 50.64 -62.13
C GLU A 181 -4.70 50.76 -62.56
N ALA A 182 -5.58 50.07 -61.80
CA ALA A 182 -6.79 50.57 -61.10
C ALA A 182 -8.01 51.16 -61.89
N PRO A 183 -9.19 51.48 -61.26
CA PRO A 183 -9.76 51.10 -59.93
C PRO A 183 -11.29 50.70 -59.89
N ALA A 184 -11.71 50.05 -58.78
CA ALA A 184 -13.05 50.07 -58.09
C ALA A 184 -14.35 49.71 -58.89
N PHE A 185 -15.54 49.34 -58.34
CA PHE A 185 -16.20 49.21 -57.01
C PHE A 185 -17.05 47.89 -57.00
N GLY A 186 -17.73 47.40 -55.95
CA GLY A 186 -17.84 47.80 -54.53
C GLY A 186 -19.22 47.46 -53.88
N GLY A 187 -19.28 46.43 -53.01
CA GLY A 187 -20.48 45.97 -52.25
C GLY A 187 -21.23 44.78 -52.88
N ALA A 188 -22.09 44.00 -52.20
CA ALA A 188 -22.33 43.64 -50.80
C ALA A 188 -23.61 42.76 -50.76
N LEU A 189 -23.62 41.67 -49.97
CA LEU A 189 -24.80 40.88 -49.51
C LEU A 189 -25.61 40.01 -50.51
N GLY A 190 -25.58 38.69 -50.27
CA GLY A 190 -26.79 37.99 -49.78
C GLY A 190 -27.69 37.18 -50.74
N GLY A 191 -27.55 35.84 -50.72
CA GLY A 191 -28.67 34.91 -50.88
C GLY A 191 -28.73 34.07 -52.17
N PRO A 192 -29.15 32.78 -52.12
CA PRO A 192 -29.10 31.86 -53.27
C PRO A 192 -30.47 31.55 -53.89
N ILE A 193 -30.60 31.58 -55.22
CA ILE A 193 -31.69 30.91 -55.95
C ILE A 193 -31.17 30.20 -57.22
N GLN A 194 -31.20 28.87 -57.15
CA GLN A 194 -31.49 27.83 -58.17
C GLN A 194 -31.46 28.18 -59.67
N HIS A 195 -30.89 27.27 -60.48
CA HIS A 195 -31.44 26.94 -61.80
C HIS A 195 -31.19 25.47 -62.21
N PHE A 196 -32.19 24.84 -62.82
CA PHE A 196 -32.18 23.47 -63.33
C PHE A 196 -31.92 23.44 -64.85
N LEU A 197 -31.22 22.39 -65.31
CA LEU A 197 -31.34 21.83 -66.67
C LEU A 197 -31.23 20.30 -66.52
N GLY A 198 -31.98 19.44 -67.21
CA GLY A 198 -32.92 19.68 -68.30
C GLY A 198 -32.68 18.64 -69.41
N ASN A 199 -33.39 17.51 -69.36
CA ASN A 199 -33.20 16.40 -70.34
C ASN A 199 -33.65 16.83 -71.75
N GLY A 200 -32.81 16.63 -72.76
CA GLY A 200 -33.11 17.04 -74.14
C GLY A 200 -32.21 16.37 -75.18
N THR A 201 -32.83 15.62 -76.09
CA THR A 201 -32.18 14.96 -77.23
C THR A 201 -32.09 15.88 -78.45
N GLY A 202 -30.95 15.89 -79.15
CA GLY A 202 -30.93 16.10 -80.61
C GLY A 202 -29.94 17.11 -81.19
N ALA A 203 -29.34 16.68 -82.32
CA ALA A 203 -28.69 17.46 -83.38
C ALA A 203 -27.37 18.19 -83.07
N ALA A 204 -26.46 18.13 -84.05
CA ALA A 204 -25.10 18.64 -83.97
C ALA A 204 -24.93 20.02 -84.64
N PHE A 205 -23.98 20.81 -84.14
CA PHE A 205 -23.25 21.81 -84.91
C PHE A 205 -21.77 21.85 -84.47
N PRO A 206 -20.80 21.85 -85.40
CA PRO A 206 -19.39 22.02 -85.07
C PRO A 206 -19.04 23.51 -84.95
N GLY A 207 -18.37 23.90 -83.86
CA GLY A 207 -17.93 25.28 -83.65
C GLY A 207 -16.74 25.35 -82.70
N HIS A 208 -15.59 25.79 -83.21
CA HIS A 208 -14.40 26.03 -82.40
C HIS A 208 -14.58 27.25 -81.49
N ILE A 209 -14.20 27.09 -80.23
CA ILE A 209 -13.84 28.15 -79.27
C ILE A 209 -12.54 27.63 -78.65
N GLY A 210 -11.39 28.31 -78.66
CA GLY A 210 -11.14 29.74 -78.87
C GLY A 210 -10.53 30.27 -77.56
N ASP A 211 -9.20 30.43 -77.51
CA ASP A 211 -8.45 30.69 -76.27
C ASP A 211 -9.02 31.84 -75.43
N GLY A 212 -9.18 31.60 -74.13
CA GLY A 212 -9.54 32.66 -73.18
C GLY A 212 -10.47 32.26 -72.03
N VAL A 213 -10.11 31.24 -71.25
CA VAL A 213 -10.74 31.01 -69.93
C VAL A 213 -9.67 30.88 -68.86
N THR A 214 -9.53 31.92 -68.04
CA THR A 214 -8.76 31.86 -66.79
C THR A 214 -9.35 30.80 -65.86
N ALA A 215 -8.52 29.96 -65.26
CA ALA A 215 -8.96 28.90 -64.36
C ALA A 215 -9.75 29.47 -63.17
N ALA A 216 -11.08 29.34 -63.23
CA ALA A 216 -11.94 29.57 -62.07
C ALA A 216 -11.69 28.42 -61.08
N ALA A 217 -11.07 28.73 -59.94
CA ALA A 217 -10.83 27.75 -58.90
C ALA A 217 -12.18 27.15 -58.42
N LEU A 218 -12.30 25.83 -58.49
CA LEU A 218 -13.44 25.11 -57.92
C LEU A 218 -13.29 25.12 -56.39
N ILE A 219 -13.80 26.16 -55.74
CA ILE A 219 -13.85 26.25 -54.28
C ILE A 219 -14.90 25.25 -53.78
N ILE A 220 -14.45 24.07 -53.36
CA ILE A 220 -15.25 23.15 -52.55
C ILE A 220 -15.26 23.70 -51.12
N PRO A 221 -16.42 24.02 -50.52
CA PRO A 221 -16.48 24.45 -49.13
C PRO A 221 -15.98 23.33 -48.18
N PRO A 222 -15.26 23.65 -47.09
CA PRO A 222 -14.85 22.64 -46.13
C PRO A 222 -16.09 22.04 -45.46
N GLY A 223 -16.37 20.75 -45.70
CA GLY A 223 -17.50 20.06 -45.07
C GLY A 223 -18.22 18.96 -45.87
N PHE A 224 -17.84 18.69 -47.13
CA PHE A 224 -18.40 17.56 -47.89
C PHE A 224 -17.35 16.47 -48.19
N PRO A 225 -17.68 15.17 -48.06
CA PRO A 225 -16.85 14.11 -48.60
C PRO A 225 -16.88 14.21 -50.13
N GLY A 226 -15.73 14.46 -50.75
CA GLY A 226 -15.64 14.66 -52.20
C GLY A 226 -16.08 13.42 -52.99
N PRO A 227 -16.73 13.58 -54.15
CA PRO A 227 -17.02 12.46 -55.04
C PRO A 227 -15.71 11.85 -55.55
N SER A 228 -15.57 10.53 -55.44
CA SER A 228 -14.33 9.79 -55.71
C SER A 228 -13.93 9.67 -57.18
N SER A 229 -14.62 10.35 -58.10
CA SER A 229 -14.25 10.42 -59.52
C SER A 229 -14.86 11.63 -60.23
N VAL A 230 -14.09 12.19 -61.17
CA VAL A 230 -14.57 13.09 -62.22
C VAL A 230 -14.46 12.33 -63.53
N THR A 231 -15.58 11.98 -64.15
CA THR A 231 -15.60 11.24 -65.41
C THR A 231 -15.67 12.20 -66.59
N VAL A 232 -14.57 12.32 -67.34
CA VAL A 232 -14.57 13.01 -68.64
C VAL A 232 -14.89 11.98 -69.73
N SER A 233 -15.99 12.18 -70.45
CA SER A 233 -16.39 11.33 -71.58
C SER A 233 -16.36 12.15 -72.87
N GLY A 234 -15.35 11.89 -73.70
CA GLY A 234 -15.10 12.57 -74.96
C GLY A 234 -13.75 12.15 -75.54
N ALA A 235 -13.63 12.10 -76.87
CA ALA A 235 -12.38 11.72 -77.52
C ALA A 235 -11.29 12.76 -77.24
N ILE A 236 -10.13 12.30 -76.74
CA ILE A 236 -8.99 13.16 -76.42
C ILE A 236 -8.18 13.37 -77.70
N ASP A 237 -8.27 14.56 -78.29
CA ASP A 237 -7.41 14.96 -79.41
C ASP A 237 -6.00 15.28 -78.91
N ALA A 238 -4.99 14.95 -79.72
CA ALA A 238 -3.59 14.93 -79.33
C ALA A 238 -2.92 16.32 -79.44
N THR A 239 -3.48 17.35 -78.81
CA THR A 239 -2.77 18.61 -78.52
C THR A 239 -3.27 19.27 -77.24
N THR A 240 -2.31 19.79 -76.44
CA THR A 240 -2.48 20.59 -75.21
C THR A 240 -3.34 20.00 -74.08
N ASN A 241 -2.69 19.60 -72.96
CA ASN A 241 -3.17 19.88 -71.60
C ASN A 241 -2.06 19.61 -70.56
N LEU A 242 -1.85 20.57 -69.65
CA LEU A 242 -0.97 20.41 -68.49
C LEU A 242 -1.79 19.84 -67.33
N PHE A 243 -1.53 18.60 -66.92
CA PHE A 243 -2.08 18.05 -65.67
C PHE A 243 -1.18 18.46 -64.49
N LEU A 244 -1.65 19.39 -63.66
CA LEU A 244 -1.20 19.44 -62.27
C LEU A 244 -1.96 18.36 -61.49
N VAL A 245 -1.26 17.29 -61.14
CA VAL A 245 -1.66 16.47 -60.00
C VAL A 245 -1.00 17.10 -58.77
N GLU A 246 -1.77 17.80 -57.94
CA GLU A 246 -1.29 18.18 -56.61
C GLU A 246 -1.12 16.91 -55.77
N GLY A 247 0.12 16.41 -55.72
CA GLY A 247 0.50 15.32 -54.85
C GLY A 247 0.29 15.73 -53.40
N LYS A 248 -0.73 15.18 -52.75
CA LYS A 248 -1.01 15.39 -51.32
C LYS A 248 0.20 14.93 -50.50
N VAL A 249 1.00 15.88 -50.01
CA VAL A 249 2.20 15.61 -49.21
C VAL A 249 1.81 14.76 -48.00
N ALA A 250 2.57 13.69 -47.75
CA ALA A 250 2.33 12.81 -46.61
C ALA A 250 2.57 13.58 -45.30
N ALA A 251 1.49 13.85 -44.55
CA ALA A 251 1.54 14.49 -43.25
C ALA A 251 1.87 13.47 -42.14
N PHE A 252 2.58 13.91 -41.11
CA PHE A 252 2.87 13.09 -39.93
C PHE A 252 1.90 13.41 -38.79
N GLY A 253 1.30 12.37 -38.22
CA GLY A 253 0.41 12.50 -37.06
C GLY A 253 1.17 12.83 -35.78
N LEU A 254 0.72 13.85 -35.06
CA LEU A 254 1.06 14.16 -33.68
C LEU A 254 -0.10 13.73 -32.77
N ASN A 255 0.15 12.82 -31.83
CA ASN A 255 -0.80 12.47 -30.78
C ASN A 255 -0.33 13.06 -29.44
N VAL A 256 -1.21 13.75 -28.73
CA VAL A 256 -0.94 14.29 -27.40
C VAL A 256 -1.79 13.58 -26.34
N THR A 257 -1.12 12.95 -25.38
CA THR A 257 -1.75 12.29 -24.24
C THR A 257 -1.62 13.15 -22.99
N LEU A 258 -2.72 13.33 -22.25
CA LEU A 258 -2.70 13.93 -20.90
C LEU A 258 -2.59 12.81 -19.86
N ALA A 259 -1.67 12.92 -18.91
CA ALA A 259 -1.38 11.87 -17.92
C ALA A 259 -1.24 12.40 -16.49
N GLY A 260 -1.34 11.48 -15.52
CA GLY A 260 -1.22 11.76 -14.08
C GLY A 260 -2.57 11.89 -13.37
N ASN A 261 -2.54 12.37 -12.12
CA ASN A 261 -3.74 12.56 -11.28
C ASN A 261 -4.21 14.02 -11.22
N GLY A 262 -3.45 14.96 -11.81
CA GLY A 262 -3.91 16.32 -12.08
C GLY A 262 -4.65 16.39 -13.42
N THR A 263 -5.21 17.57 -13.72
CA THR A 263 -5.83 17.84 -15.02
C THR A 263 -5.32 19.16 -15.59
N GLY A 264 -5.43 19.32 -16.90
CA GLY A 264 -5.00 20.52 -17.62
C GLY A 264 -5.42 20.46 -19.08
N THR A 265 -5.04 21.47 -19.85
CA THR A 265 -5.17 21.50 -21.31
C THR A 265 -3.79 21.52 -21.97
N VAL A 266 -3.74 21.10 -23.23
CA VAL A 266 -2.56 21.29 -24.09
C VAL A 266 -2.99 21.88 -25.42
N THR A 267 -2.38 22.99 -25.82
CA THR A 267 -2.60 23.64 -27.11
C THR A 267 -1.32 23.69 -27.93
N SER A 268 -1.44 23.72 -29.27
CA SER A 268 -0.29 23.84 -30.18
C SER A 268 -0.19 25.18 -30.90
N ALA A 269 1.04 25.52 -31.30
CA ALA A 269 1.37 26.49 -32.34
C ALA A 269 2.35 25.84 -33.35
N PRO A 270 2.02 25.69 -34.65
CA PRO A 270 0.75 26.03 -35.30
C PRO A 270 -0.48 25.35 -34.68
N VAL A 271 -1.66 25.93 -34.89
CA VAL A 271 -2.92 25.44 -34.32
C VAL A 271 -3.28 24.06 -34.87
N GLY A 272 -3.84 23.20 -34.01
CA GLY A 272 -4.33 21.86 -34.37
C GLY A 272 -4.54 20.94 -33.17
N ILE A 273 -3.70 21.01 -32.14
CA ILE A 273 -3.94 20.34 -30.84
C ILE A 273 -4.70 21.30 -29.89
N ASN A 274 -5.73 20.79 -29.23
CA ASN A 274 -6.48 21.43 -28.16
C ASN A 274 -7.04 20.39 -27.15
N CYS A 275 -6.13 19.67 -26.48
CA CYS A 275 -6.50 18.64 -25.52
C CYS A 275 -7.17 19.24 -24.28
N PRO A 276 -8.17 18.57 -23.67
CA PRO A 276 -8.63 17.20 -23.96
C PRO A 276 -9.67 17.06 -25.08
N GLY A 277 -10.04 18.15 -25.78
CA GLY A 277 -11.09 18.12 -26.81
C GLY A 277 -10.62 17.55 -28.14
N ASP A 278 -9.45 18.01 -28.61
CA ASP A 278 -8.77 17.46 -29.78
C ASP A 278 -7.29 17.22 -29.46
N CYS A 279 -6.84 15.99 -29.65
CA CYS A 279 -5.51 15.52 -29.25
C CYS A 279 -4.71 14.90 -30.40
N THR A 280 -5.21 14.98 -31.64
CA THR A 280 -4.58 14.32 -32.79
C THR A 280 -4.64 15.20 -34.03
N GLU A 281 -3.49 15.64 -34.53
CA GLU A 281 -3.40 16.48 -35.72
C GLU A 281 -2.31 15.96 -36.68
N ALA A 282 -2.49 16.15 -37.98
CA ALA A 282 -1.53 15.77 -39.02
C ALA A 282 -0.81 17.01 -39.59
N TYR A 283 0.47 17.15 -39.28
CA TYR A 283 1.31 18.27 -39.73
C TYR A 283 2.17 17.90 -40.93
N ALA A 284 2.49 18.88 -41.79
CA ALA A 284 3.41 18.69 -42.89
C ALA A 284 4.83 18.33 -42.41
N PRO A 285 5.60 17.54 -43.18
CA PRO A 285 6.99 17.21 -42.86
C PRO A 285 7.85 18.43 -42.52
N GLY A 286 8.66 18.34 -41.47
CA GLY A 286 9.55 19.41 -41.00
C GLY A 286 8.87 20.49 -40.14
N THR A 287 7.55 20.45 -39.94
CA THR A 287 6.85 21.42 -39.08
C THR A 287 7.34 21.32 -37.64
N VAL A 288 7.78 22.45 -37.05
CA VAL A 288 8.09 22.53 -35.61
C VAL A 288 6.82 22.95 -34.87
N VAL A 289 6.24 22.02 -34.12
CA VAL A 289 5.04 22.24 -33.30
C VAL A 289 5.45 22.56 -31.87
N THR A 290 5.05 23.73 -31.37
CA THR A 290 5.22 24.11 -29.96
C THR A 290 3.95 23.79 -29.20
N LEU A 291 4.04 22.89 -28.23
CA LEU A 291 2.96 22.51 -27.32
C LEU A 291 3.06 23.32 -26.02
N THR A 292 1.93 23.83 -25.52
CA THR A 292 1.84 24.57 -24.26
C THR A 292 0.84 23.87 -23.33
N ALA A 293 1.28 23.45 -22.16
CA ALA A 293 0.46 22.85 -21.12
C ALA A 293 -0.04 23.90 -20.12
N THR A 294 -1.34 23.89 -19.82
CA THR A 294 -1.97 24.76 -18.82
C THR A 294 -2.66 23.90 -17.76
N PRO A 295 -2.17 23.87 -16.50
CA PRO A 295 -2.84 23.13 -15.42
C PRO A 295 -4.22 23.71 -15.08
N THR A 296 -5.19 22.82 -14.90
CA THR A 296 -6.53 23.12 -14.38
C THR A 296 -6.67 22.65 -12.94
N VAL A 297 -6.14 21.46 -12.61
CA VAL A 297 -6.10 20.90 -11.25
C VAL A 297 -4.71 20.36 -10.96
N GLY A 298 -4.08 20.85 -9.90
CA GLY A 298 -2.70 20.52 -9.55
C GLY A 298 -1.68 21.36 -10.30
N ILE A 299 -0.52 20.79 -10.60
CA ILE A 299 0.59 21.43 -11.33
C ILE A 299 0.96 20.61 -12.56
N PHE A 300 1.57 21.25 -13.55
CA PHE A 300 2.29 20.56 -14.61
C PHE A 300 3.63 20.05 -14.04
N THR A 301 4.04 18.83 -14.39
CA THR A 301 5.29 18.23 -13.89
C THR A 301 6.32 17.96 -14.98
N THR A 302 5.95 17.27 -16.06
CA THR A 302 6.91 16.95 -17.14
C THR A 302 6.25 16.66 -18.47
N TRP A 303 7.02 16.91 -19.53
CA TRP A 303 6.80 16.41 -20.87
C TRP A 303 7.54 15.08 -21.08
N THR A 304 7.06 14.28 -22.03
CA THR A 304 7.76 13.12 -22.60
C THR A 304 7.46 13.06 -24.09
N GLY A 305 8.44 12.69 -24.94
CA GLY A 305 8.25 12.57 -26.39
C GLY A 305 8.50 13.86 -27.21
N CYS A 306 8.92 14.94 -26.56
CA CYS A 306 9.27 16.22 -27.18
C CYS A 306 10.41 16.90 -26.39
N THR A 307 10.97 17.99 -26.91
CA THR A 307 12.06 18.74 -26.27
C THR A 307 11.53 19.92 -25.45
N PRO A 308 11.70 19.96 -24.11
CA PRO A 308 11.23 21.07 -23.28
C PRO A 308 11.88 22.40 -23.65
N VAL A 309 11.12 23.50 -23.60
CA VAL A 309 11.62 24.84 -23.93
C VAL A 309 12.44 25.40 -22.76
N PRO A 310 13.72 25.78 -22.95
CA PRO A 310 14.54 26.37 -21.90
C PRO A 310 13.90 27.64 -21.31
N GLY A 311 13.76 27.68 -19.99
CA GLY A 311 13.14 28.79 -19.26
C GLY A 311 11.60 28.80 -19.24
N VAL A 312 10.92 27.93 -20.00
CA VAL A 312 9.45 27.83 -20.04
C VAL A 312 9.03 26.35 -19.86
N PRO A 313 9.01 25.81 -18.63
CA PRO A 313 8.84 24.37 -18.39
C PRO A 313 7.47 23.83 -18.83
N THR A 314 6.45 24.69 -18.94
CA THR A 314 5.13 24.34 -19.47
C THR A 314 5.10 24.20 -21.00
N GLN A 315 6.20 24.45 -21.71
CA GLN A 315 6.27 24.36 -23.16
C GLN A 315 7.26 23.31 -23.66
N CYS A 316 6.97 22.73 -24.81
CA CYS A 316 7.75 21.68 -25.46
C CYS A 316 7.68 21.81 -26.98
N THR A 317 8.75 21.48 -27.70
CA THR A 317 8.78 21.46 -29.17
C THR A 317 8.93 20.05 -29.72
N ALA A 318 8.14 19.74 -30.74
CA ALA A 318 8.22 18.50 -31.53
C ALA A 318 8.38 18.86 -33.01
N THR A 319 9.44 18.36 -33.65
CA THR A 319 9.66 18.52 -35.09
C THR A 319 9.08 17.32 -35.83
N MET A 320 8.08 17.57 -36.66
CA MET A 320 7.29 16.54 -37.34
C MET A 320 8.05 15.96 -38.54
N ASN A 321 9.03 15.12 -38.25
CA ASN A 321 9.81 14.34 -39.23
C ASN A 321 9.38 12.86 -39.28
N ALA A 322 8.52 12.45 -38.34
CA ALA A 322 7.88 11.14 -38.24
C ALA A 322 6.60 11.29 -37.40
N ALA A 323 5.74 10.27 -37.40
CA ALA A 323 4.61 10.22 -36.46
C ALA A 323 5.14 10.25 -35.01
N THR A 324 4.59 11.13 -34.17
CA THR A 324 5.14 11.49 -32.86
C THR A 324 4.05 11.41 -31.78
N ASN A 325 4.39 10.82 -30.64
CA ASN A 325 3.52 10.76 -29.47
C ASN A 325 4.13 11.60 -28.34
N VAL A 326 3.38 12.56 -27.80
CA VAL A 326 3.81 13.43 -26.71
C VAL A 326 2.90 13.25 -25.50
N THR A 327 3.47 13.15 -24.30
CA THR A 327 2.71 13.07 -23.05
C THR A 327 2.96 14.30 -22.19
N ALA A 328 1.88 14.99 -21.80
CA ALA A 328 1.86 16.04 -20.80
C ALA A 328 1.44 15.46 -19.44
N THR A 329 2.30 15.52 -18.43
CA THR A 329 1.98 14.98 -17.10
C THR A 329 1.59 16.09 -16.13
N PHE A 330 0.44 15.92 -15.47
CA PHE A 330 -0.08 16.80 -14.43
C PHE A 330 -0.19 16.04 -13.11
N SER A 331 0.20 16.67 -12.00
CA SER A 331 0.14 16.06 -10.67
C SER A 331 -0.62 16.96 -9.70
N ALA A 332 -1.57 16.36 -8.99
CA ALA A 332 -2.34 17.01 -7.94
C ALA A 332 -1.99 16.41 -6.56
N ALA A 333 -2.27 17.19 -5.51
CA ALA A 333 -2.25 16.73 -4.12
C ALA A 333 -3.06 15.43 -3.97
N SER A 334 -2.56 14.47 -3.21
CA SER A 334 -3.26 13.19 -2.97
C SER A 334 -2.83 12.58 -1.64
N ILE A 335 -3.76 11.89 -0.98
CA ILE A 335 -3.56 11.25 0.32
C ILE A 335 -3.99 9.78 0.29
N ALA A 336 -3.26 8.95 1.03
CA ALA A 336 -3.66 7.60 1.39
C ALA A 336 -3.89 7.54 2.91
N VAL A 337 -4.84 6.70 3.35
CA VAL A 337 -5.19 6.51 4.77
C VAL A 337 -5.12 5.03 5.10
N ALA A 338 -4.52 4.68 6.23
CA ALA A 338 -4.47 3.31 6.73
C ALA A 338 -4.74 3.26 8.25
N PRO A 339 -5.61 2.37 8.75
CA PRO A 339 -6.47 1.45 7.98
C PRO A 339 -7.62 2.16 7.25
N LEU A 340 -8.24 1.47 6.27
CA LEU A 340 -9.40 1.99 5.50
C LEU A 340 -10.75 1.78 6.20
N THR A 341 -10.77 1.08 7.33
CA THR A 341 -11.93 0.85 8.20
C THR A 341 -11.47 0.86 9.66
N GLY A 342 -12.34 1.29 10.58
CA GLY A 342 -12.08 1.29 12.02
C GLY A 342 -12.98 0.31 12.76
N ALA A 343 -12.64 -0.97 12.76
CA ALA A 343 -13.39 -2.00 13.48
C ALA A 343 -12.79 -2.23 14.88
N PHE A 344 -13.49 -1.76 15.91
CA PHE A 344 -13.09 -1.87 17.32
C PHE A 344 -13.53 -3.19 17.98
N GLY A 345 -14.41 -3.97 17.32
CA GLY A 345 -14.93 -5.23 17.85
C GLY A 345 -15.89 -5.03 19.01
N ASP A 346 -15.98 -6.05 19.89
CA ASP A 346 -16.83 -6.03 21.07
C ASP A 346 -16.10 -5.36 22.24
N VAL A 347 -16.65 -4.27 22.76
CA VAL A 347 -16.08 -3.44 23.83
C VAL A 347 -17.12 -3.29 24.94
N ASN A 348 -16.70 -3.54 26.19
CA ASN A 348 -17.60 -3.45 27.35
C ASN A 348 -18.03 -2.00 27.62
N LEU A 349 -19.23 -1.79 28.17
CA LEU A 349 -19.71 -0.45 28.46
C LEU A 349 -18.80 0.28 29.45
N GLY A 350 -18.47 1.54 29.14
CA GLY A 350 -17.55 2.35 29.93
C GLY A 350 -16.05 2.07 29.69
N SER A 351 -15.69 1.01 28.97
CA SER A 351 -14.31 0.76 28.55
C SER A 351 -13.95 1.56 27.30
N VAL A 352 -12.65 1.85 27.13
CA VAL A 352 -12.14 2.69 26.04
C VAL A 352 -11.20 1.90 25.16
N GLU A 353 -11.48 1.86 23.85
CA GLU A 353 -10.55 1.36 22.84
C GLU A 353 -10.08 2.50 21.92
N MET A 354 -8.85 2.40 21.40
CA MET A 354 -8.26 3.44 20.54
C MET A 354 -7.59 2.86 19.30
N MET A 355 -7.78 3.56 18.16
CA MET A 355 -7.19 3.18 16.88
C MET A 355 -6.54 4.39 16.20
N ASN A 356 -5.34 4.18 15.66
CA ASN A 356 -4.59 5.20 14.94
C ASN A 356 -4.80 5.04 13.43
N PHE A 357 -5.11 6.14 12.75
CA PHE A 357 -5.19 6.26 11.30
C PHE A 357 -4.00 7.09 10.81
N THR A 358 -3.09 6.44 10.09
CA THR A 358 -1.96 7.10 9.44
C THR A 358 -2.42 7.69 8.12
N VAL A 359 -2.21 8.99 7.93
CA VAL A 359 -2.42 9.69 6.66
C VAL A 359 -1.07 9.94 6.01
N THR A 360 -0.92 9.57 4.74
CA THR A 360 0.31 9.68 3.96
C THR A 360 0.07 10.52 2.72
N ASN A 361 0.90 11.53 2.47
CA ASN A 361 0.93 12.21 1.17
C ASN A 361 1.63 11.30 0.14
N ASN A 362 0.85 10.74 -0.79
CA ASN A 362 1.35 9.87 -1.86
C ASN A 362 1.58 10.61 -3.19
N SER A 363 1.54 11.95 -3.16
CA SER A 363 1.79 12.81 -4.32
C SER A 363 3.16 13.49 -4.27
N VAL A 364 3.57 14.07 -5.40
CA VAL A 364 4.77 14.93 -5.52
C VAL A 364 4.49 16.40 -5.18
N VAL A 365 3.30 16.71 -4.67
CA VAL A 365 2.84 18.08 -4.34
C VAL A 365 2.58 18.17 -2.84
N ASN A 366 2.79 19.35 -2.24
CA ASN A 366 2.42 19.57 -0.84
C ASN A 366 0.89 19.46 -0.66
N VAL A 367 0.46 18.63 0.29
CA VAL A 367 -0.96 18.51 0.69
C VAL A 367 -1.21 19.44 1.88
N LEU A 368 -2.24 20.27 1.79
CA LEU A 368 -2.76 21.05 2.92
C LEU A 368 -3.93 20.28 3.54
N MET A 369 -3.81 19.93 4.82
CA MET A 369 -4.83 19.20 5.57
C MET A 369 -5.89 20.16 6.13
N GLY A 370 -7.17 19.82 5.94
CA GLY A 370 -8.27 20.48 6.64
C GLY A 370 -8.40 20.01 8.09
N THR A 371 -9.55 20.27 8.72
CA THR A 371 -9.82 19.79 10.08
C THR A 371 -10.50 18.42 10.03
N ALA A 372 -9.84 17.39 10.55
CA ALA A 372 -10.41 16.05 10.65
C ALA A 372 -11.55 16.01 11.69
N ALA A 373 -12.65 15.35 11.33
CA ALA A 373 -13.87 15.25 12.13
C ALA A 373 -14.27 13.79 12.35
N VAL A 374 -14.73 13.47 13.56
CA VAL A 374 -15.31 12.17 13.90
C VAL A 374 -16.80 12.38 14.18
N ALA A 375 -17.64 11.55 13.60
CA ALA A 375 -19.09 11.54 13.83
C ALA A 375 -19.57 10.12 14.12
N GLY A 376 -20.57 9.97 15.00
CA GLY A 376 -21.18 8.69 15.36
C GLY A 376 -22.69 8.71 15.22
N THR A 377 -23.33 7.53 15.13
CA THR A 377 -24.80 7.39 15.24
C THR A 377 -25.33 7.89 16.58
N LEU A 378 -24.50 7.84 17.61
CA LEU A 378 -24.66 8.56 18.87
C LEU A 378 -23.42 9.45 19.05
N THR A 379 -23.61 10.71 19.44
CA THR A 379 -22.59 11.76 19.34
C THR A 379 -21.44 11.66 20.36
N THR A 380 -21.43 10.64 21.21
CA THR A 380 -20.46 10.47 22.32
C THR A 380 -19.61 9.21 22.23
N ASP A 381 -20.03 8.19 21.47
CA ASP A 381 -19.37 6.88 21.51
C ASP A 381 -18.07 6.84 20.70
N PHE A 382 -18.00 7.60 19.59
CA PHE A 382 -16.76 7.82 18.84
C PHE A 382 -16.28 9.25 19.03
N THR A 383 -15.05 9.42 19.53
CA THR A 383 -14.43 10.73 19.76
C THR A 383 -13.03 10.82 19.15
N LYS A 384 -12.57 12.03 18.83
CA LYS A 384 -11.22 12.25 18.31
C LYS A 384 -10.22 12.31 19.47
N GLY A 385 -9.15 11.50 19.37
CA GLY A 385 -8.01 11.52 20.28
C GLY A 385 -6.91 12.46 19.77
N THR A 386 -5.67 11.99 19.83
CA THR A 386 -4.50 12.69 19.26
C THR A 386 -4.69 12.99 17.77
N ASP A 387 -4.39 14.21 17.32
CA ASP A 387 -4.48 14.62 15.92
C ASP A 387 -3.25 15.45 15.55
N THR A 388 -2.36 14.88 14.74
CA THR A 388 -1.17 15.57 14.19
C THR A 388 -1.35 15.94 12.71
N CYS A 389 -2.55 15.75 12.15
CA CYS A 389 -2.85 16.05 10.75
C CYS A 389 -3.54 17.40 10.57
N SER A 390 -4.52 17.74 11.42
CA SER A 390 -5.41 18.88 11.16
C SER A 390 -4.65 20.20 11.04
N GLY A 391 -4.87 20.90 9.92
CA GLY A 391 -4.24 22.20 9.63
C GLY A 391 -2.75 22.14 9.27
N GLN A 392 -2.15 20.95 9.11
CA GLN A 392 -0.75 20.79 8.73
C GLN A 392 -0.55 20.77 7.21
N THR A 393 0.66 21.09 6.77
CA THR A 393 1.12 20.88 5.39
C THR A 393 1.98 19.61 5.33
N LEU A 394 1.50 18.57 4.67
CA LEU A 394 2.28 17.35 4.42
C LEU A 394 3.12 17.53 3.15
N LEU A 395 4.44 17.50 3.32
CA LEU A 395 5.40 17.39 2.21
C LEU A 395 5.23 16.04 1.48
N PRO A 396 5.73 15.88 0.23
CA PRO A 396 5.75 14.59 -0.47
C PRO A 396 6.34 13.46 0.40
N ALA A 397 5.68 12.30 0.41
CA ALA A 397 5.96 11.16 1.30
C ALA A 397 5.86 11.43 2.82
N GLY A 398 5.44 12.63 3.23
CA GLY A 398 5.18 12.97 4.64
C GLY A 398 3.95 12.25 5.20
N THR A 399 3.97 12.01 6.51
CA THR A 399 2.90 11.31 7.24
C THR A 399 2.45 12.08 8.48
N CYS A 400 1.21 11.83 8.91
CA CYS A 400 0.65 12.27 10.18
C CYS A 400 -0.36 11.24 10.70
N ILE A 401 -0.84 11.41 11.94
CA ILE A 401 -1.72 10.45 12.61
C ILE A 401 -2.97 11.17 13.13
N ILE A 402 -4.14 10.55 12.91
CA ILE A 402 -5.39 10.88 13.60
C ILE A 402 -5.79 9.65 14.40
N GLN A 403 -5.98 9.82 15.71
CA GLN A 403 -6.45 8.78 16.62
C GLN A 403 -7.94 8.92 16.84
N VAL A 404 -8.65 7.79 16.83
CA VAL A 404 -10.08 7.69 17.17
C VAL A 404 -10.22 6.84 18.42
N ARG A 405 -11.09 7.27 19.32
CA ARG A 405 -11.44 6.63 20.58
C ARG A 405 -12.88 6.13 20.51
N PHE A 406 -13.09 4.85 20.82
CA PHE A 406 -14.41 4.24 20.99
C PHE A 406 -14.70 4.01 22.48
N LEU A 407 -15.86 4.46 22.96
CA LEU A 407 -16.35 4.32 24.32
C LEU A 407 -17.86 4.04 24.25
N PRO A 408 -18.30 2.77 24.22
CA PRO A 408 -19.72 2.45 24.09
C PRO A 408 -20.49 2.82 25.37
N THR A 409 -21.58 3.57 25.19
CA THR A 409 -22.51 3.95 26.27
C THR A 409 -23.77 3.07 26.37
N ALA A 410 -23.98 2.16 25.42
CA ALA A 410 -25.12 1.25 25.37
C ALA A 410 -24.74 -0.10 24.75
N ALA A 411 -25.39 -1.19 25.18
CA ALA A 411 -25.09 -2.55 24.73
C ALA A 411 -25.67 -2.84 23.33
N ALA A 412 -25.10 -2.22 22.31
CA ALA A 412 -25.55 -2.31 20.92
C ALA A 412 -24.39 -2.16 19.93
N ALA A 413 -24.60 -2.62 18.69
CA ALA A 413 -23.73 -2.28 17.57
C ALA A 413 -23.84 -0.78 17.24
N MET A 414 -22.70 -0.11 17.17
CA MET A 414 -22.55 1.32 16.94
C MET A 414 -21.75 1.55 15.65
N ALA A 415 -22.14 2.57 14.89
CA ALA A 415 -21.47 2.96 13.65
C ALA A 415 -21.05 4.44 13.70
N GLY A 416 -19.94 4.74 13.06
CA GLY A 416 -19.43 6.11 12.96
C GLY A 416 -18.63 6.31 11.69
N THR A 417 -18.10 7.52 11.54
CA THR A 417 -17.22 7.91 10.43
C THR A 417 -16.12 8.84 10.93
N LEU A 418 -14.93 8.67 10.36
CA LEU A 418 -13.84 9.65 10.42
C LEU A 418 -13.72 10.31 9.03
N THR A 419 -13.94 11.61 8.95
CA THR A 419 -13.78 12.40 7.72
C THR A 419 -12.46 13.18 7.77
N ILE A 420 -11.68 13.12 6.70
CA ILE A 420 -10.34 13.70 6.61
C ILE A 420 -10.27 14.67 5.42
N PRO A 421 -10.63 15.97 5.58
CA PRO A 421 -10.56 16.95 4.50
C PRO A 421 -9.11 17.32 4.16
N SER A 422 -8.85 17.63 2.89
CA SER A 422 -7.58 18.19 2.41
C SER A 422 -7.79 18.98 1.11
N ASN A 423 -6.72 19.55 0.55
CA ASN A 423 -6.72 20.14 -0.80
C ASN A 423 -6.55 19.12 -1.95
N ALA A 424 -6.52 17.80 -1.67
CA ALA A 424 -6.54 16.79 -2.72
C ALA A 424 -7.87 16.85 -3.50
N PRO A 425 -7.88 16.68 -4.83
CA PRO A 425 -9.10 16.75 -5.62
C PRO A 425 -9.97 15.50 -5.40
N GLY A 426 -11.27 15.71 -5.28
CA GLY A 426 -12.25 14.67 -5.00
C GLY A 426 -13.00 14.91 -3.68
N ALA A 427 -13.77 13.92 -3.24
CA ALA A 427 -14.40 13.95 -1.92
C ALA A 427 -13.36 13.63 -0.83
N ALA A 428 -13.47 14.29 0.33
CA ALA A 428 -12.66 13.97 1.50
C ALA A 428 -12.86 12.49 1.90
N PRO A 429 -11.79 11.72 2.15
CA PRO A 429 -11.91 10.35 2.65
C PRO A 429 -12.83 10.25 3.88
N VAL A 430 -13.79 9.32 3.80
CA VAL A 430 -14.70 8.98 4.89
C VAL A 430 -14.45 7.53 5.28
N ILE A 431 -13.82 7.34 6.43
CA ILE A 431 -13.45 6.03 6.96
C ILE A 431 -14.59 5.53 7.85
N PRO A 432 -15.26 4.40 7.53
CA PRO A 432 -16.31 3.86 8.37
C PRO A 432 -15.73 3.26 9.66
N LEU A 433 -16.40 3.53 10.76
CA LEU A 433 -16.07 3.05 12.11
C LEU A 433 -17.18 2.12 12.59
N SER A 434 -16.83 1.04 13.27
CA SER A 434 -17.78 0.10 13.87
C SER A 434 -17.26 -0.49 15.17
N GLY A 435 -18.17 -0.77 16.11
CA GLY A 435 -17.89 -1.48 17.35
C GLY A 435 -19.20 -1.89 18.02
N THR A 436 -19.16 -2.87 18.91
CA THR A 436 -20.31 -3.35 19.67
C THR A 436 -20.11 -3.03 21.13
N GLY A 437 -21.00 -2.25 21.73
CA GLY A 437 -21.11 -2.21 23.18
C GLY A 437 -21.65 -3.53 23.70
N THR A 438 -20.98 -4.17 24.66
CA THR A 438 -21.44 -5.44 25.25
C THR A 438 -21.79 -5.30 26.72
N ASN A 439 -23.00 -5.77 27.07
CA ASN A 439 -23.38 -6.14 28.44
C ASN A 439 -23.07 -7.62 28.66
N ALA A 440 -21.79 -7.98 28.60
CA ALA A 440 -21.33 -9.28 29.07
C ALA A 440 -21.38 -9.28 30.61
N GLN A 441 -22.58 -9.34 31.17
CA GLN A 441 -22.80 -9.41 32.62
C GLN A 441 -22.26 -10.75 33.12
N VAL A 442 -21.06 -10.74 33.68
CA VAL A 442 -20.31 -11.97 34.00
C VAL A 442 -20.93 -12.71 35.18
N PHE A 443 -21.64 -11.99 36.06
CA PHE A 443 -22.19 -12.52 37.31
C PHE A 443 -23.67 -12.18 37.46
N GLY A 444 -24.51 -13.19 37.68
CA GLY A 444 -25.98 -13.07 37.74
C GLY A 444 -26.54 -12.48 39.03
N ASP A 445 -25.69 -12.14 40.00
CA ASP A 445 -26.05 -11.43 41.25
C ASP A 445 -25.79 -9.91 41.19
N ILE A 446 -25.34 -9.41 40.04
CA ILE A 446 -25.26 -7.98 39.73
C ILE A 446 -26.59 -7.57 39.08
N LEU A 447 -27.13 -6.41 39.45
CA LEU A 447 -28.28 -5.83 38.74
C LEU A 447 -27.79 -4.95 37.58
N PRO A 448 -28.41 -4.99 36.39
CA PRO A 448 -28.12 -4.07 35.28
C PRO A 448 -28.41 -2.57 35.54
N THR A 449 -28.86 -2.26 36.75
CA THR A 449 -29.07 -0.89 37.27
C THR A 449 -28.09 -0.54 38.39
N SER A 450 -27.16 -1.45 38.71
CA SER A 450 -26.12 -1.21 39.72
C SER A 450 -25.13 -0.15 39.21
N PRO A 451 -24.82 0.90 40.00
CA PRO A 451 -23.81 1.89 39.62
C PRO A 451 -22.40 1.31 39.51
N PHE A 452 -22.21 0.05 39.94
CA PHE A 452 -20.94 -0.68 39.90
C PHE A 452 -20.86 -1.73 38.78
N GLU A 453 -21.93 -1.96 38.01
CA GLU A 453 -21.98 -3.02 36.98
C GLU A 453 -20.79 -2.92 36.01
N ASN A 454 -20.60 -1.74 35.40
CA ASN A 454 -19.53 -1.51 34.43
C ASN A 454 -18.14 -1.76 35.05
N HIS A 455 -17.88 -1.25 36.26
CA HIS A 455 -16.59 -1.46 36.92
C HIS A 455 -16.32 -2.94 37.21
N ILE A 456 -17.34 -3.68 37.67
CA ILE A 456 -17.20 -5.11 37.99
C ILE A 456 -16.98 -5.93 36.72
N ASN A 457 -17.79 -5.71 35.67
CA ASN A 457 -17.65 -6.41 34.40
C ASN A 457 -16.28 -6.11 33.75
N SER A 458 -15.83 -4.85 33.74
CA SER A 458 -14.52 -4.48 33.22
C SER A 458 -13.37 -5.12 34.00
N LEU A 459 -13.41 -5.16 35.33
CA LEU A 459 -12.41 -5.90 36.11
C LEU A 459 -12.42 -7.40 35.81
N SER A 460 -13.60 -8.01 35.64
CA SER A 460 -13.72 -9.44 35.36
C SER A 460 -13.18 -9.81 33.98
N ASN A 461 -13.49 -8.99 32.97
CA ASN A 461 -13.07 -9.22 31.59
C ASN A 461 -11.57 -8.97 31.38
N ASN A 462 -10.95 -8.12 32.22
CA ASN A 462 -9.50 -7.98 32.30
C ASN A 462 -8.81 -9.03 33.21
N GLY A 463 -9.54 -10.01 33.74
CA GLY A 463 -8.99 -11.06 34.63
C GLY A 463 -8.54 -10.56 36.02
N ILE A 464 -8.84 -9.30 36.37
CA ILE A 464 -8.48 -8.67 37.64
C ILE A 464 -9.37 -9.20 38.77
N ALA A 465 -10.69 -9.19 38.53
CA ALA A 465 -11.66 -9.76 39.43
C ALA A 465 -12.02 -11.20 39.05
N LEU A 466 -12.19 -12.03 40.08
CA LEU A 466 -12.88 -13.32 39.97
C LEU A 466 -14.14 -13.27 40.83
N GLY A 467 -15.18 -14.00 40.41
CA GLY A 467 -16.38 -14.19 41.21
C GLY A 467 -16.11 -14.90 42.54
N CYS A 468 -17.03 -14.76 43.49
CA CYS A 468 -17.07 -15.62 44.67
C CYS A 468 -17.55 -17.05 44.32
N THR A 469 -18.33 -17.18 43.25
CA THR A 469 -18.64 -18.44 42.56
C THR A 469 -18.52 -18.22 41.05
N VAL A 470 -18.70 -19.26 40.24
CA VAL A 470 -18.64 -19.17 38.76
C VAL A 470 -19.64 -18.14 38.20
N ASN A 471 -20.80 -17.97 38.86
CA ASN A 471 -21.89 -17.11 38.38
C ASN A 471 -22.21 -15.94 39.34
N GLN A 472 -21.42 -15.71 40.39
CA GLN A 472 -21.69 -14.67 41.39
C GLN A 472 -20.44 -13.85 41.73
N PHE A 473 -20.60 -12.54 41.82
CA PHE A 473 -19.56 -11.62 42.24
C PHE A 473 -19.48 -11.43 43.76
N CYS A 474 -20.61 -11.63 44.46
CA CYS A 474 -20.84 -11.26 45.86
C CYS A 474 -20.50 -9.79 46.15
N PRO A 475 -21.22 -8.81 45.54
CA PRO A 475 -20.87 -7.38 45.60
C PRO A 475 -20.75 -6.81 47.02
N GLN A 476 -21.58 -7.29 47.94
CA GLN A 476 -21.65 -6.80 49.33
C GLN A 476 -20.63 -7.46 50.28
N ASN A 477 -19.89 -8.50 49.84
CA ASN A 477 -18.87 -9.11 50.70
C ASN A 477 -17.71 -8.13 50.88
N LEU A 478 -17.18 -8.04 52.09
CA LEU A 478 -16.04 -7.20 52.42
C LEU A 478 -14.74 -7.77 51.82
N VAL A 479 -13.86 -6.89 51.35
CA VAL A 479 -12.58 -7.26 50.73
C VAL A 479 -11.51 -7.47 51.80
N THR A 480 -10.88 -8.64 51.80
CA THR A 480 -9.72 -8.91 52.67
C THR A 480 -8.43 -8.35 52.09
N ARG A 481 -7.40 -8.15 52.93
CA ARG A 481 -6.08 -7.66 52.51
C ARG A 481 -5.43 -8.54 51.43
N GLY A 482 -5.59 -9.87 51.52
CA GLY A 482 -5.15 -10.80 50.48
C GLY A 482 -5.88 -10.59 49.15
N GLN A 483 -7.21 -10.44 49.17
CA GLN A 483 -8.00 -10.16 47.97
C GLN A 483 -7.65 -8.80 47.34
N MET A 484 -7.46 -7.76 48.16
CA MET A 484 -7.03 -6.43 47.71
C MET A 484 -5.65 -6.48 47.05
N SER A 485 -4.70 -7.26 47.60
CA SER A 485 -3.40 -7.48 46.95
C SER A 485 -3.55 -8.10 45.57
N ALA A 486 -4.45 -9.08 45.40
CA ALA A 486 -4.73 -9.67 44.10
C ALA A 486 -5.36 -8.66 43.13
N PHE A 487 -6.32 -7.85 43.57
CA PHE A 487 -6.91 -6.80 42.74
C PHE A 487 -5.87 -5.79 42.24
N ILE A 488 -5.02 -5.26 43.13
CA ILE A 488 -4.01 -4.25 42.78
C ILE A 488 -2.94 -4.84 41.84
N ILE A 489 -2.34 -5.98 42.20
CA ILE A 489 -1.26 -6.58 41.40
C ILE A 489 -1.77 -7.03 40.03
N ARG A 490 -2.98 -7.58 39.91
CA ARG A 490 -3.53 -7.93 38.60
C ARG A 490 -3.87 -6.73 37.73
N ALA A 491 -4.33 -5.64 38.32
CA ALA A 491 -4.66 -4.43 37.59
C ALA A 491 -3.42 -3.70 37.03
N ASP A 492 -2.28 -3.86 37.71
CA ASP A 492 -1.04 -3.12 37.41
C ASP A 492 0.02 -3.98 36.68
N GLU A 493 0.13 -5.27 37.03
CA GLU A 493 1.17 -6.18 36.53
C GLU A 493 0.61 -7.45 35.84
N GLY A 494 -0.72 -7.65 35.87
CA GLY A 494 -1.35 -8.93 35.49
C GLY A 494 -1.17 -10.03 36.54
N GLU A 495 -1.60 -11.24 36.22
CA GLU A 495 -1.54 -12.40 37.12
C GLU A 495 -0.09 -12.95 37.22
N PRO A 496 0.59 -12.92 38.38
CA PRO A 496 2.00 -13.27 38.45
C PRO A 496 2.26 -14.77 38.16
N ALA A 497 3.00 -15.05 37.09
CA ALA A 497 3.30 -16.41 36.64
C ALA A 497 4.30 -17.19 37.53
N THR A 498 5.08 -16.49 38.35
CA THR A 498 6.10 -17.09 39.24
C THR A 498 6.09 -16.46 40.62
N THR A 499 6.51 -17.24 41.61
CA THR A 499 6.67 -16.80 42.99
C THR A 499 8.06 -16.19 43.16
N ILE A 500 8.14 -14.95 43.67
CA ILE A 500 9.42 -14.33 44.06
C ILE A 500 9.63 -14.57 45.56
N ILE A 501 10.86 -14.86 45.99
CA ILE A 501 11.23 -15.03 47.40
C ILE A 501 12.54 -14.28 47.64
N THR A 502 12.54 -13.36 48.61
CA THR A 502 13.75 -12.64 49.03
C THR A 502 14.28 -13.21 50.35
N VAL A 503 15.56 -13.59 50.40
CA VAL A 503 16.19 -14.25 51.56
C VAL A 503 17.48 -13.51 51.95
N PRO A 504 17.55 -12.87 53.14
CA PRO A 504 18.78 -12.27 53.64
C PRO A 504 19.76 -13.35 54.13
N MET A 505 21.05 -13.19 53.82
CA MET A 505 22.11 -14.16 54.12
C MET A 505 23.24 -13.55 54.94
N SER A 506 23.76 -14.30 55.91
CA SER A 506 24.80 -13.83 56.85
C SER A 506 25.51 -14.97 57.56
N GLY A 507 26.76 -14.78 58.00
CA GLY A 507 27.47 -15.78 58.81
C GLY A 507 26.83 -16.05 60.19
N ALA A 508 26.04 -15.10 60.71
CA ALA A 508 25.22 -15.28 61.91
C ALA A 508 24.13 -16.37 61.78
N GLN A 509 23.80 -16.78 60.55
CA GLN A 509 22.84 -17.86 60.26
C GLN A 509 23.53 -19.20 59.96
N GLU A 510 24.87 -19.23 59.87
CA GLU A 510 25.62 -20.48 59.66
C GLU A 510 25.56 -21.40 60.88
N ILE A 511 25.77 -22.70 60.65
CA ILE A 511 25.77 -23.73 61.69
C ILE A 511 27.06 -24.56 61.55
N PRO A 512 28.08 -24.37 62.40
CA PRO A 512 28.18 -23.37 63.47
C PRO A 512 28.29 -21.93 62.94
N VAL A 513 27.92 -20.96 63.79
CA VAL A 513 27.94 -19.52 63.46
C VAL A 513 29.33 -19.06 63.00
N VAL A 514 29.37 -18.37 61.87
CA VAL A 514 30.58 -17.77 61.29
C VAL A 514 30.65 -16.29 61.63
N THR A 515 31.76 -15.85 62.24
CA THR A 515 32.05 -14.43 62.46
C THR A 515 32.73 -13.86 61.22
N THR A 516 31.96 -13.16 60.39
CA THR A 516 32.42 -12.53 59.14
C THR A 516 31.71 -11.18 58.93
N ALA A 517 32.31 -10.30 58.13
CA ALA A 517 31.66 -9.09 57.61
C ALA A 517 30.79 -9.38 56.37
N ALA A 518 30.79 -10.62 55.88
CA ALA A 518 30.07 -11.04 54.70
C ALA A 518 28.55 -10.97 54.88
N THR A 519 27.88 -10.46 53.84
CA THR A 519 26.42 -10.38 53.77
C THR A 519 25.96 -10.74 52.36
N GLY A 520 24.72 -11.24 52.25
CA GLY A 520 24.09 -11.47 50.96
C GLY A 520 22.58 -11.33 51.00
N THR A 521 21.97 -11.35 49.83
CA THR A 521 20.52 -11.42 49.65
C THR A 521 20.22 -12.20 48.38
N ALA A 522 19.52 -13.32 48.52
CA ALA A 522 18.95 -14.05 47.41
C ALA A 522 17.61 -13.44 47.02
N SER A 523 17.38 -13.26 45.72
CA SER A 523 16.08 -12.94 45.12
C SER A 523 15.78 -14.03 44.11
N MET A 524 15.10 -15.08 44.57
CA MET A 524 14.78 -16.28 43.80
C MET A 524 13.40 -16.14 43.14
N THR A 525 13.27 -16.58 41.90
CA THR A 525 11.98 -16.94 41.30
C THR A 525 11.81 -18.45 41.33
N VAL A 526 10.61 -18.92 41.68
CA VAL A 526 10.24 -20.34 41.65
C VAL A 526 8.87 -20.53 41.02
N ASN A 527 8.78 -21.50 40.11
CA ASN A 527 7.51 -22.04 39.65
C ASN A 527 7.13 -23.24 40.53
N LEU A 528 6.13 -23.10 41.39
CA LEU A 528 5.72 -24.14 42.34
C LEU A 528 5.05 -25.37 41.68
N THR A 529 4.78 -25.33 40.37
CA THR A 529 4.24 -26.46 39.60
C THR A 529 5.34 -27.26 38.89
N THR A 530 6.32 -26.57 38.28
CA THR A 530 7.39 -27.21 37.50
C THR A 530 8.72 -27.33 38.25
N GLY A 531 8.86 -26.67 39.40
CA GLY A 531 10.08 -26.60 40.20
C GLY A 531 11.16 -25.69 39.62
N VAL A 532 10.95 -25.09 38.45
CA VAL A 532 11.96 -24.25 37.76
C VAL A 532 12.35 -23.05 38.63
N LEU A 533 13.66 -22.87 38.81
CA LEU A 533 14.29 -21.81 39.57
C LEU A 533 14.91 -20.75 38.65
N GLY A 534 14.93 -19.51 39.13
CA GLY A 534 15.63 -18.39 38.52
C GLY A 534 15.99 -17.32 39.54
N GLY A 535 16.58 -16.21 39.06
CA GLY A 535 16.95 -15.06 39.89
C GLY A 535 18.44 -15.01 40.21
N SER A 536 18.81 -14.36 41.32
CA SER A 536 20.21 -14.20 41.71
C SER A 536 20.42 -14.08 43.22
N ILE A 537 21.65 -14.34 43.67
CA ILE A 537 22.13 -14.01 45.02
C ILE A 537 23.16 -12.90 44.88
N SER A 538 22.88 -11.71 45.42
CA SER A 538 23.89 -10.65 45.55
C SER A 538 24.64 -10.84 46.87
N PHE A 539 25.97 -10.78 46.85
CA PHE A 539 26.80 -10.94 48.05
C PHE A 539 27.92 -9.89 48.10
N SER A 540 28.39 -9.59 49.31
CA SER A 540 29.47 -8.64 49.57
C SER A 540 30.32 -9.04 50.77
N ASN A 541 31.58 -8.61 50.76
CA ASN A 541 32.54 -8.76 51.86
C ASN A 541 32.84 -10.22 52.29
N LEU A 542 32.75 -11.20 51.37
CA LEU A 542 33.29 -12.55 51.62
C LEU A 542 34.79 -12.46 51.95
N THR A 543 35.24 -13.37 52.79
CA THR A 543 36.60 -13.37 53.34
C THR A 543 37.65 -13.69 52.25
N ALA A 544 38.92 -13.36 52.53
CA ALA A 544 40.04 -13.45 51.61
C ALA A 544 40.09 -14.80 50.85
N GLY A 545 40.22 -14.70 49.52
CA GLY A 545 40.10 -15.83 48.60
C GLY A 545 38.70 -15.99 47.99
N GLY A 546 37.67 -15.35 48.54
CA GLY A 546 36.36 -15.17 47.89
C GLY A 546 35.55 -16.45 47.69
N ILE A 547 34.44 -16.32 46.94
CA ILE A 547 33.46 -17.37 46.69
C ILE A 547 34.06 -18.60 45.99
N THR A 548 33.67 -19.79 46.44
CA THR A 548 34.10 -21.10 45.88
C THR A 548 32.94 -21.96 45.40
N LEU A 549 31.82 -22.00 46.13
CA LEU A 549 30.62 -22.77 45.81
C LEU A 549 29.36 -21.99 46.26
N ALA A 550 28.22 -22.28 45.65
CA ALA A 550 26.92 -21.76 46.09
C ALA A 550 25.80 -22.77 45.82
N HIS A 551 24.93 -23.00 46.79
CA HIS A 551 23.92 -24.07 46.74
C HIS A 551 22.57 -23.67 47.35
N ILE A 552 21.52 -24.44 47.02
CA ILE A 552 20.41 -24.70 47.95
C ILE A 552 20.70 -26.01 48.68
N HIS A 553 20.46 -26.04 49.99
CA HIS A 553 20.51 -27.22 50.84
C HIS A 553 19.12 -27.57 51.42
N GLU A 554 18.94 -28.84 51.80
CA GLU A 554 17.70 -29.36 52.36
C GLU A 554 17.84 -29.70 53.86
N ALA A 555 17.48 -28.74 54.73
CA ALA A 555 17.22 -28.96 56.15
C ALA A 555 16.41 -27.83 56.79
N ALA A 556 15.75 -28.14 57.91
CA ALA A 556 15.07 -27.17 58.76
C ALA A 556 16.02 -26.09 59.32
N LEU A 557 15.43 -24.98 59.79
CA LEU A 557 16.14 -23.88 60.44
C LEU A 557 17.05 -24.38 61.56
N GLY A 558 18.32 -23.95 61.54
CA GLY A 558 19.33 -24.32 62.54
C GLY A 558 19.95 -25.72 62.36
N VAL A 559 19.58 -26.46 61.32
CA VAL A 559 20.12 -27.80 61.01
C VAL A 559 20.89 -27.76 59.69
N ASN A 560 21.97 -28.54 59.57
CA ASN A 560 22.70 -28.69 58.30
C ASN A 560 22.11 -29.82 57.45
N GLY A 561 22.01 -29.56 56.15
CA GLY A 561 21.47 -30.51 55.16
C GLY A 561 22.43 -30.76 54.00
N PRO A 562 22.20 -31.81 53.20
CA PRO A 562 22.91 -32.00 51.95
C PRO A 562 22.59 -30.87 50.95
N PRO A 563 23.53 -30.50 50.05
CA PRO A 563 23.22 -29.64 48.91
C PRO A 563 22.30 -30.40 47.94
N ILE A 564 21.32 -29.70 47.39
CA ILE A 564 20.31 -30.25 46.48
C ILE A 564 20.23 -29.53 45.12
N VAL A 565 20.71 -28.29 45.03
CA VAL A 565 20.88 -27.55 43.77
C VAL A 565 22.22 -26.82 43.82
N ASP A 566 22.99 -26.91 42.73
CA ASP A 566 24.32 -26.31 42.60
C ASP A 566 24.30 -25.13 41.63
N PHE A 567 24.86 -24.00 42.08
CA PHE A 567 24.98 -22.75 41.33
C PHE A 567 26.45 -22.37 41.04
N THR A 568 27.40 -23.30 41.18
CA THR A 568 28.84 -23.04 41.03
C THR A 568 29.21 -22.52 39.63
N GLY A 569 28.45 -22.88 38.59
CA GLY A 569 28.60 -22.29 37.25
C GLY A 569 28.01 -20.87 37.08
N GLY A 570 27.38 -20.31 38.12
CA GLY A 570 26.62 -19.06 38.08
C GLY A 570 27.37 -17.81 38.55
N PHE A 571 28.66 -17.90 38.89
CA PHE A 571 29.51 -16.80 39.37
C PHE A 571 30.96 -16.95 38.88
N THR A 572 31.81 -15.94 39.12
CA THR A 572 33.27 -16.07 38.89
C THR A 572 33.98 -16.42 40.20
N PRO A 573 34.69 -17.57 40.29
CA PRO A 573 35.39 -17.96 41.52
C PRO A 573 36.38 -16.89 42.00
N GLY A 574 36.52 -16.77 43.32
CA GLY A 574 37.44 -15.82 43.96
C GLY A 574 36.89 -14.40 44.17
N GLN A 575 35.67 -14.10 43.71
CA GLN A 575 35.01 -12.82 43.99
C GLN A 575 34.69 -12.69 45.48
N THR A 576 35.05 -11.56 46.10
CA THR A 576 34.65 -11.22 47.48
C THR A 576 33.32 -10.45 47.54
N THR A 577 32.92 -9.83 46.44
CA THR A 577 31.65 -9.15 46.22
C THR A 577 31.20 -9.42 44.79
N GLY A 578 29.92 -9.72 44.57
CA GLY A 578 29.41 -10.10 43.26
C GLY A 578 28.00 -10.68 43.30
N THR A 579 27.67 -11.45 42.26
CA THR A 579 26.36 -12.09 42.10
C THR A 579 26.48 -13.55 41.68
N VAL A 580 25.69 -14.43 42.28
CA VAL A 580 25.44 -15.79 41.83
C VAL A 580 24.14 -15.82 41.02
N THR A 581 24.17 -16.41 39.83
CA THR A 581 22.95 -16.69 39.04
C THR A 581 22.25 -17.94 39.59
N ILE A 582 20.98 -17.83 39.96
CA ILE A 582 20.15 -18.98 40.40
C ILE A 582 19.56 -19.63 39.15
N SER A 583 19.72 -20.94 39.00
CA SER A 583 19.11 -21.74 37.93
C SER A 583 18.95 -23.21 38.34
N GLY A 584 18.19 -23.99 37.57
CA GLY A 584 17.91 -25.40 37.86
C GLY A 584 16.45 -25.66 38.23
N THR A 585 16.19 -26.81 38.84
CA THR A 585 14.84 -27.30 39.14
C THR A 585 14.78 -28.02 40.48
N LEU A 586 13.76 -27.71 41.29
CA LEU A 586 13.38 -28.53 42.45
C LEU A 586 12.50 -29.71 42.01
N THR A 587 12.69 -30.87 42.64
CA THR A 587 11.76 -32.00 42.51
C THR A 587 10.44 -31.73 43.26
N PRO A 588 9.33 -32.43 42.96
CA PRO A 588 8.07 -32.27 43.69
C PRO A 588 8.18 -32.51 45.21
N ALA A 589 9.08 -33.40 45.63
CA ALA A 589 9.40 -33.61 47.04
C ALA A 589 10.06 -32.36 47.66
N GLN A 590 11.06 -31.79 46.98
CA GLN A 590 11.73 -30.57 47.43
C GLN A 590 10.84 -29.32 47.40
N ILE A 591 9.85 -29.24 46.50
CA ILE A 591 8.81 -28.21 46.55
C ILE A 591 7.97 -28.36 47.82
N THR A 592 7.67 -29.60 48.25
CA THR A 592 7.00 -29.86 49.53
C THR A 592 7.90 -29.44 50.71
N THR A 593 9.20 -29.72 50.65
CA THR A 593 10.16 -29.26 51.66
C THR A 593 10.31 -27.73 51.68
N LEU A 594 10.26 -27.05 50.53
CA LEU A 594 10.22 -25.58 50.41
C LEU A 594 8.98 -25.01 51.11
N ILE A 595 7.79 -25.56 50.82
CA ILE A 595 6.53 -25.14 51.46
C ILE A 595 6.62 -25.32 52.99
N ALA A 596 7.31 -26.37 53.45
CA ALA A 596 7.59 -26.63 54.86
C ALA A 596 8.77 -25.82 55.45
N ARG A 597 9.31 -24.81 54.74
CA ARG A 597 10.46 -23.96 55.16
C ARG A 597 11.77 -24.72 55.39
N GLY A 598 11.91 -25.91 54.81
CA GLY A 598 13.04 -26.82 55.00
C GLY A 598 14.20 -26.65 54.02
N LEU A 599 14.28 -25.53 53.28
CA LEU A 599 15.39 -25.25 52.36
C LEU A 599 16.16 -23.99 52.79
N TYR A 600 17.47 -23.94 52.51
CA TYR A 600 18.30 -22.76 52.74
C TYR A 600 19.32 -22.52 51.62
N PHE A 601 19.66 -21.26 51.38
CA PHE A 601 20.81 -20.88 50.55
C PHE A 601 22.10 -20.93 51.37
N ASN A 602 23.19 -21.37 50.74
CA ASN A 602 24.53 -21.31 51.30
C ASN A 602 25.53 -20.80 50.26
N ILE A 603 26.48 -19.96 50.68
CA ILE A 603 27.65 -19.55 49.90
C ILE A 603 28.90 -19.92 50.69
N HIS A 604 29.81 -20.64 50.02
CA HIS A 604 31.09 -21.08 50.55
C HIS A 604 32.20 -20.17 50.03
N SER A 605 33.28 -20.02 50.80
CA SER A 605 34.48 -19.29 50.38
C SER A 605 35.75 -20.11 50.63
N VAL A 606 36.89 -19.61 50.15
CA VAL A 606 38.21 -20.23 50.41
C VAL A 606 38.50 -20.29 51.91
N ALA A 607 38.13 -19.24 52.66
CA ALA A 607 38.34 -19.18 54.11
C ALA A 607 37.33 -20.04 54.90
N PHE A 608 36.11 -20.23 54.36
CA PHE A 608 35.08 -21.06 54.98
C PHE A 608 34.52 -22.09 53.97
N PRO A 609 35.24 -23.22 53.75
CA PRO A 609 34.81 -24.25 52.79
C PRO A 609 33.47 -24.92 53.12
N ASN A 610 33.06 -24.90 54.39
CA ASN A 610 31.80 -25.48 54.86
C ASN A 610 30.60 -24.51 54.79
N GLY A 611 30.82 -23.25 54.39
CA GLY A 611 29.83 -22.17 54.34
C GLY A 611 30.31 -20.92 55.06
N GLU A 612 30.22 -19.74 54.41
CA GLU A 612 30.51 -18.43 55.02
C GLU A 612 29.21 -17.66 55.35
N ILE A 613 28.21 -17.72 54.46
CA ILE A 613 26.91 -17.07 54.67
C ILE A 613 25.74 -17.98 54.28
N ARG A 614 24.77 -18.10 55.20
CA ARG A 614 23.53 -18.87 55.07
C ARG A 614 22.31 -17.95 55.12
N GLY A 615 21.22 -18.36 54.47
CA GLY A 615 19.89 -17.78 54.66
C GLY A 615 18.78 -18.83 54.47
N GLN A 616 17.89 -18.99 55.46
CA GLN A 616 16.76 -19.93 55.37
C GLN A 616 15.70 -19.39 54.40
N ILE A 617 15.18 -20.23 53.50
CA ILE A 617 14.16 -19.85 52.52
C ILE A 617 12.79 -19.89 53.20
N GLU A 618 12.32 -18.73 53.68
CA GLU A 618 11.07 -18.58 54.42
C GLU A 618 10.18 -17.46 53.84
N PRO A 619 8.87 -17.50 54.06
CA PRO A 619 7.98 -16.37 53.78
C PRO A 619 8.37 -15.10 54.52
N ARG A 620 8.25 -13.95 53.86
CA ARG A 620 8.40 -12.62 54.50
C ARG A 620 7.44 -12.41 55.67
N PHE A 621 6.19 -12.85 55.49
CA PHE A 621 5.14 -12.77 56.49
C PHE A 621 4.79 -14.17 56.99
N THR A 622 4.86 -14.37 58.30
CA THR A 622 4.73 -15.67 58.94
C THR A 622 3.32 -16.26 58.87
N ASP A 623 2.32 -15.42 58.61
CA ASP A 623 0.92 -15.76 58.37
C ASP A 623 0.55 -15.89 56.87
N VAL A 624 1.52 -15.83 55.97
CA VAL A 624 1.33 -16.00 54.52
C VAL A 624 2.27 -17.12 54.02
N PRO A 625 1.91 -18.40 54.22
CA PRO A 625 2.74 -19.53 53.79
C PRO A 625 2.83 -19.61 52.25
N PHE A 626 3.86 -20.28 51.73
CA PHE A 626 4.13 -20.38 50.27
C PHE A 626 2.97 -20.95 49.42
N ASN A 627 2.04 -21.68 50.05
CA ASN A 627 0.84 -22.22 49.41
C ASN A 627 -0.44 -21.39 49.65
N ASP A 628 -0.34 -20.21 50.27
CA ASP A 628 -1.46 -19.27 50.38
C ASP A 628 -1.90 -18.78 48.99
N THR A 629 -3.20 -18.71 48.76
CA THR A 629 -3.79 -18.32 47.46
C THR A 629 -3.35 -16.92 47.02
N PHE A 630 -3.02 -16.04 47.96
CA PHE A 630 -2.59 -14.67 47.71
C PHE A 630 -1.08 -14.45 47.88
N PHE A 631 -0.28 -15.47 48.22
CA PHE A 631 1.17 -15.36 48.48
C PHE A 631 1.88 -14.49 47.43
N ARG A 632 1.72 -14.84 46.14
CA ARG A 632 2.41 -14.18 45.03
C ARG A 632 2.07 -12.69 44.91
N HIS A 633 0.84 -12.30 45.23
CA HIS A 633 0.38 -10.92 45.18
C HIS A 633 0.86 -10.13 46.40
N ILE A 634 0.79 -10.74 47.59
CA ILE A 634 1.24 -10.12 48.84
C ILE A 634 2.76 -9.86 48.81
N GLU A 635 3.54 -10.81 48.30
CA GLU A 635 5.00 -10.62 48.18
C GLU A 635 5.37 -9.59 47.10
N ARG A 636 4.64 -9.52 45.98
CA ARG A 636 4.78 -8.42 44.99
C ARG A 636 4.48 -7.05 45.61
N MET A 637 3.40 -6.93 46.37
CA MET A 637 3.04 -5.71 47.11
C MET A 637 4.15 -5.30 48.10
N ALA A 638 4.81 -6.27 48.74
CA ALA A 638 5.88 -6.00 49.72
C ALA A 638 7.21 -5.60 49.04
N ILE A 639 7.59 -6.30 47.97
CA ILE A 639 8.78 -5.97 47.16
C ILE A 639 8.69 -4.55 46.60
N ARG A 640 7.49 -4.10 46.20
CA ARG A 640 7.23 -2.74 45.71
C ARG A 640 7.04 -1.69 46.80
N GLY A 641 7.17 -2.04 48.09
CA GLY A 641 6.98 -1.10 49.20
C GLY A 641 5.52 -0.64 49.42
N ILE A 642 4.56 -1.24 48.72
CA ILE A 642 3.13 -0.91 48.83
C ILE A 642 2.60 -1.34 50.21
N THR A 643 3.11 -2.45 50.76
CA THR A 643 2.78 -2.95 52.11
C THR A 643 4.02 -3.22 52.97
N LEU A 644 3.88 -2.96 54.28
CA LEU A 644 4.82 -3.39 55.33
C LEU A 644 4.20 -4.46 56.26
N GLY A 645 3.01 -4.96 55.93
CA GLY A 645 2.22 -5.84 56.80
C GLY A 645 1.46 -5.08 57.89
N ILE A 646 1.26 -5.72 59.05
CA ILE A 646 0.59 -5.17 60.25
C ILE A 646 1.53 -5.14 61.48
N GLY A 647 2.83 -5.35 61.28
CA GLY A 647 3.82 -5.52 62.33
C GLY A 647 4.04 -6.98 62.74
N GLY A 648 5.07 -7.25 63.55
CA GLY A 648 5.36 -8.60 64.05
C GLY A 648 5.66 -9.67 62.99
N ASN A 649 6.10 -9.28 61.79
CA ASN A 649 6.22 -10.15 60.61
C ASN A 649 4.89 -10.82 60.22
N LEU A 650 3.77 -10.11 60.38
CA LEU A 650 2.42 -10.52 59.95
C LEU A 650 1.90 -9.59 58.84
N TYR A 651 1.08 -10.12 57.94
CA TYR A 651 0.40 -9.37 56.89
C TYR A 651 -1.10 -9.15 57.16
N GLY A 652 -1.75 -10.12 57.83
CA GLY A 652 -3.19 -10.17 58.07
C GLY A 652 -4.03 -10.47 56.82
N PRO A 653 -3.76 -11.53 56.04
CA PRO A 653 -4.38 -11.75 54.71
C PRO A 653 -5.91 -11.88 54.74
N VAL A 654 -6.47 -12.34 55.87
CA VAL A 654 -7.92 -12.50 56.11
C VAL A 654 -8.58 -11.28 56.72
N ASN A 655 -7.82 -10.27 57.18
CA ASN A 655 -8.40 -9.06 57.75
C ASN A 655 -9.08 -8.23 56.65
N ASN A 656 -10.25 -7.68 56.94
CA ASN A 656 -10.93 -6.75 56.03
C ASN A 656 -10.11 -5.45 55.88
N VAL A 657 -10.11 -4.88 54.68
CA VAL A 657 -9.45 -3.61 54.38
C VAL A 657 -10.39 -2.46 54.69
N THR A 658 -9.94 -1.50 55.49
CA THR A 658 -10.62 -0.21 55.67
C THR A 658 -10.38 0.73 54.49
N ARG A 659 -11.29 1.68 54.25
CA ARG A 659 -11.16 2.68 53.17
C ARG A 659 -9.86 3.49 53.29
N ALA A 660 -9.44 3.85 54.51
CA ALA A 660 -8.17 4.58 54.74
C ALA A 660 -6.91 3.75 54.40
N GLU A 661 -6.89 2.46 54.73
CA GLU A 661 -5.82 1.55 54.33
C GLU A 661 -5.78 1.40 52.80
N MET A 662 -6.93 1.12 52.18
CA MET A 662 -7.08 1.02 50.72
C MET A 662 -6.53 2.26 50.01
N ALA A 663 -6.80 3.46 50.53
CA ALA A 663 -6.26 4.69 49.96
C ALA A 663 -4.73 4.67 49.87
N SER A 664 -4.06 4.19 50.91
CA SER A 664 -2.60 4.10 50.93
C SER A 664 -2.06 3.02 50.02
N PHE A 665 -2.76 1.88 49.93
CA PHE A 665 -2.36 0.81 49.02
C PHE A 665 -2.50 1.20 47.55
N ILE A 666 -3.60 1.84 47.15
CA ILE A 666 -3.80 2.32 45.78
C ILE A 666 -2.83 3.45 45.45
N VAL A 667 -2.65 4.44 46.35
CA VAL A 667 -1.71 5.55 46.10
C VAL A 667 -0.27 5.06 45.96
N ARG A 668 0.21 4.17 46.83
CA ARG A 668 1.57 3.60 46.68
C ARG A 668 1.74 2.76 45.41
N ALA A 669 0.68 2.08 44.95
CA ALA A 669 0.73 1.32 43.70
C ALA A 669 0.83 2.26 42.48
N VAL A 670 0.02 3.34 42.45
CA VAL A 670 -0.06 4.29 41.33
C VAL A 670 1.09 5.31 41.31
N ASP A 671 1.41 5.92 42.46
CA ASP A 671 2.43 6.98 42.58
C ASP A 671 3.81 6.44 43.00
N GLY A 672 3.93 5.16 43.37
CA GLY A 672 5.17 4.54 43.85
C GLY A 672 5.58 4.90 45.29
N ALA A 673 4.85 5.79 45.96
CA ALA A 673 5.12 6.25 47.32
C ALA A 673 3.83 6.75 48.02
N ASP A 674 3.90 7.06 49.32
CA ASP A 674 2.84 7.79 50.00
C ASP A 674 2.82 9.26 49.55
N ALA A 675 1.61 9.82 49.43
CA ALA A 675 1.44 11.26 49.29
C ALA A 675 1.85 11.98 50.58
N THR A 676 2.49 13.15 50.44
CA THR A 676 3.09 13.88 51.56
C THR A 676 2.25 15.07 52.07
N THR A 677 1.22 15.48 51.30
CA THR A 677 0.42 16.69 51.58
C THR A 677 -0.99 16.30 52.00
N CYS A 678 -1.44 16.84 53.13
CA CYS A 678 -2.78 16.72 53.68
C CYS A 678 -3.26 18.12 54.07
N LEU A 679 -4.29 18.62 53.42
CA LEU A 679 -4.93 19.91 53.69
C LEU A 679 -6.04 19.79 54.74
N GLY A 680 -6.68 18.61 54.83
CA GLY A 680 -7.78 18.34 55.76
C GLY A 680 -9.06 19.11 55.43
N THR A 681 -9.18 19.58 54.18
CA THR A 681 -10.30 20.40 53.69
C THR A 681 -11.17 19.68 52.67
N VAL A 682 -10.73 18.52 52.15
CA VAL A 682 -11.44 17.78 51.11
C VAL A 682 -12.61 16.97 51.67
N PHE A 683 -12.43 16.34 52.83
CA PHE A 683 -13.45 15.57 53.54
C PHE A 683 -13.46 15.98 55.02
N THR A 684 -14.66 16.24 55.54
CA THR A 684 -14.85 16.80 56.90
C THR A 684 -14.51 15.83 58.03
N ASP A 685 -14.48 14.53 57.74
CA ASP A 685 -14.08 13.44 58.63
C ASP A 685 -12.61 13.00 58.46
N VAL A 686 -11.81 13.75 57.67
CA VAL A 686 -10.38 13.49 57.44
C VAL A 686 -9.57 14.76 57.74
N PRO A 687 -9.43 15.14 59.03
CA PRO A 687 -8.70 16.35 59.42
C PRO A 687 -7.18 16.21 59.25
N VAL A 688 -6.48 17.35 59.27
CA VAL A 688 -5.01 17.38 59.24
C VAL A 688 -4.42 16.56 60.40
N GLY A 689 -3.50 15.65 60.08
CA GLY A 689 -2.89 14.72 61.04
C GLY A 689 -3.64 13.41 61.23
N ALA A 690 -4.82 13.22 60.62
CA ALA A 690 -5.46 11.91 60.59
C ALA A 690 -4.60 10.88 59.82
N PRO A 691 -4.53 9.61 60.27
CA PRO A 691 -3.86 8.55 59.53
C PRO A 691 -4.36 8.47 58.09
N HIS A 692 -3.44 8.26 57.15
CA HIS A 692 -3.71 8.15 55.71
C HIS A 692 -4.31 9.40 55.03
N CYS A 693 -4.49 10.54 55.71
CA CYS A 693 -5.12 11.75 55.15
C CYS A 693 -4.56 12.15 53.77
N ALA A 694 -3.24 12.23 53.64
CA ALA A 694 -2.60 12.65 52.40
C ALA A 694 -2.93 11.71 51.22
N ASN A 695 -2.99 10.39 51.47
CA ASN A 695 -3.36 9.40 50.47
C ASN A 695 -4.87 9.46 50.13
N ILE A 696 -5.71 9.76 51.11
CA ILE A 696 -7.16 9.95 50.91
C ILE A 696 -7.43 11.17 50.03
N GLU A 697 -6.77 12.30 50.29
CA GLU A 697 -6.88 13.50 49.44
C GLU A 697 -6.23 13.25 48.06
N ARG A 698 -5.13 12.50 47.99
CA ARG A 698 -4.51 12.10 46.72
C ARG A 698 -5.48 11.27 45.85
N LEU A 699 -6.19 10.29 46.42
CA LEU A 699 -7.25 9.57 45.69
C LEU A 699 -8.35 10.49 45.15
N ARG A 700 -8.66 11.59 45.84
CA ARG A 700 -9.61 12.58 45.32
C ARG A 700 -9.05 13.33 44.11
N THR A 701 -7.77 13.71 44.15
CA THR A 701 -7.11 14.36 42.99
C THR A 701 -6.98 13.44 41.77
N LEU A 702 -6.86 12.13 42.00
CA LEU A 702 -6.85 11.09 40.96
C LEU A 702 -8.25 10.73 40.45
N ASN A 703 -9.31 11.39 40.94
CA ASN A 703 -10.73 11.05 40.68
C ASN A 703 -11.13 9.60 41.02
N VAL A 704 -10.35 8.89 41.82
CA VAL A 704 -10.64 7.50 42.24
C VAL A 704 -11.80 7.43 43.22
N THR A 705 -11.95 8.45 44.08
CA THR A 705 -13.01 8.51 45.10
C THR A 705 -13.85 9.77 45.02
N LEU A 706 -15.15 9.61 45.32
CA LEU A 706 -16.12 10.70 45.53
C LEU A 706 -16.47 10.90 47.01
N GLY A 707 -15.95 10.05 47.91
CA GLY A 707 -16.38 9.95 49.30
C GLY A 707 -17.34 8.78 49.56
N CYS A 708 -18.00 8.81 50.72
CA CYS A 708 -19.13 7.93 51.11
C CYS A 708 -20.46 8.70 51.20
N GLY A 709 -20.39 10.03 51.21
CA GLY A 709 -21.53 10.94 51.32
C GLY A 709 -21.07 12.39 51.13
N THR A 710 -21.97 13.36 51.33
CA THR A 710 -21.66 14.78 51.16
C THR A 710 -20.52 15.21 52.09
N ASN A 711 -19.35 15.50 51.51
CA ASN A 711 -18.12 15.90 52.19
C ASN A 711 -17.61 14.90 53.26
N LEU A 712 -17.90 13.61 53.10
CA LEU A 712 -17.44 12.53 53.98
C LEU A 712 -16.68 11.45 53.21
N TYR A 713 -15.59 10.93 53.78
CA TYR A 713 -14.82 9.83 53.20
C TYR A 713 -15.15 8.46 53.81
N CYS A 714 -15.56 8.42 55.08
CA CYS A 714 -15.74 7.25 55.93
C CYS A 714 -14.46 6.39 56.05
N PRO A 715 -13.36 6.92 56.64
CA PRO A 715 -12.05 6.26 56.63
C PRO A 715 -12.02 4.88 57.31
N ALA A 716 -12.85 4.67 58.34
CA ALA A 716 -12.86 3.46 59.15
C ALA A 716 -13.71 2.31 58.56
N ASP A 717 -14.55 2.57 57.57
CA ASP A 717 -15.45 1.55 57.02
C ASP A 717 -14.66 0.50 56.23
N SER A 718 -15.06 -0.76 56.36
CA SER A 718 -14.55 -1.86 55.51
C SER A 718 -15.08 -1.74 54.09
N VAL A 719 -14.26 -2.04 53.09
CA VAL A 719 -14.62 -1.87 51.67
C VAL A 719 -15.40 -3.07 51.13
N PRO A 720 -16.64 -2.92 50.62
CA PRO A 720 -17.35 -3.96 49.87
C PRO A 720 -16.72 -4.19 48.49
N ARG A 721 -16.82 -5.42 47.96
CA ARG A 721 -16.25 -5.83 46.66
C ARG A 721 -16.68 -4.95 45.49
N GLU A 722 -17.93 -4.51 45.45
CA GLU A 722 -18.43 -3.61 44.40
C GLU A 722 -17.75 -2.23 44.43
N GLN A 723 -17.49 -1.69 45.62
CA GLN A 723 -16.79 -0.41 45.77
C GLN A 723 -15.31 -0.57 45.42
N MET A 724 -14.68 -1.67 45.85
CA MET A 724 -13.30 -2.00 45.45
C MET A 724 -13.16 -2.10 43.92
N ALA A 725 -14.15 -2.69 43.23
CA ALA A 725 -14.14 -2.75 41.77
C ALA A 725 -14.13 -1.34 41.15
N ALA A 726 -14.97 -0.41 41.64
CA ALA A 726 -14.98 0.97 41.18
C ALA A 726 -13.67 1.72 41.48
N PHE A 727 -13.05 1.50 42.65
CA PHE A 727 -11.78 2.12 43.00
C PHE A 727 -10.64 1.64 42.10
N ILE A 728 -10.55 0.34 41.85
CA ILE A 728 -9.52 -0.27 40.98
C ILE A 728 -9.76 0.10 39.50
N ALA A 729 -11.01 0.11 39.03
CA ALA A 729 -11.35 0.51 37.66
C ALA A 729 -10.96 1.98 37.36
N ARG A 730 -11.20 2.89 38.30
CA ARG A 730 -10.77 4.29 38.18
C ARG A 730 -9.25 4.44 38.23
N ALA A 731 -8.61 3.76 39.18
CA ALA A 731 -7.17 3.92 39.42
C ALA A 731 -6.29 3.35 38.30
N PHE A 732 -6.67 2.20 37.73
CA PHE A 732 -5.82 1.46 36.78
C PHE A 732 -6.39 1.35 35.36
N LEU A 733 -7.72 1.42 35.18
CA LEU A 733 -8.37 1.28 33.86
C LEU A 733 -8.89 2.62 33.29
N GLY A 734 -8.84 3.71 34.06
CA GLY A 734 -9.33 5.03 33.64
C GLY A 734 -10.86 5.10 33.44
N ILE A 735 -11.61 4.15 33.97
CA ILE A 735 -13.08 4.08 33.85
C ILE A 735 -13.71 4.92 34.98
N PRO A 736 -14.48 5.99 34.68
CA PRO A 736 -15.00 6.93 35.68
C PRO A 736 -16.10 6.37 36.59
#